data_AF-A0A182GIC3-F1
#
_entry.id   AF-A0A182GIC3-F1
#
_cell.length_a   1.000
_cell.length_b   1.000
_cell.length_c   1.000
_cell.angle_alpha   90.00
_cell.angle_beta   90.00
_cell.angle_gamma   90.00
#
_symmetry.space_group_name_H-M   'P 1'
#
loop_
_entity.id
_entity.type
_entity.pdbx_description
1 polymer ?
#
loop_
_entity_poly.entity_id
_entity_poly.type
_entity_poly.pdbx_seq_one_letter_code
_entity_poly.pdbx_strand_id
1 'polypeptide(L)'
;MNTIRSLVLARHYHRLVSVRSATASVLRLRCAVEHRPMFCANVPSPVVPAPTIPPILRCSFASQANPRFRKAGKAPVVNPLDELKAEALAFGRIHAERLNQILQKPEDIPAEAYGFLLGCCGRLLLDQPVETRMKLFRSLWFVANRDEKEIPLDRWKILLGVYRENGADFVEEGGVKTFLAGVAAEKDQEFYELLLAVVCERGDTQKMWEVMELLKERGTGLNARIAASLVRGHSKAGDMEAVRTVLDTMSAGNVDPDGRVYGELVVGRLRNDQMEEAVKLIAEKGRLLNENHVIEALKEALVKDRNDVVKLLVRLLPEAVVQDSSIDPLIRNLSSELYREARYESVRTLLGELPVPVFSLNENYDNYAVSLIFELVKNEAPLEEIVLLTDFLVRTKRNERALHVACECAAKHSIGIYPELLKLLKKQEDLRPHYFWPLIVEHFAQNGEAGVMDVLKLMQRLKTELDAETISVFVLPKLAISLKDVRTALKQFEDRGVKMSVLMTPFVSHLLYQNRFQDAINVVKLYSSKVDTEALIYPLVLQTTINKSTEHFQTMASVIRQFRDKAQNPKHDLAGQLLMELISNRKSKHDASSIRSLLQEFSTHQIRISRMSASVLKNHFQKARQLDTAMDKLINTLVDDKLTIPSKEVFDSIIVHPRDMTYEELECHLGELEEKKLNSRGVLRRLLQVCVRENRLDRAAEIKRKCDEAKVELSSGMLASVFDLHIKRKNVDEAGNTLDHIRTIFPGFLLDEHKVIDFAALLAEKGFPTSAQNVLKQRASSGQLRPGNSNKNIWNLLTNTAHWAAQHDPTSPKNHASEMLNFLVQLGYCTYDNALLGPVIREYLLKNQILNAVAEYKRITTEKRRTPLQLEILTTLVRLTNSNDPEIPPDQAKSLLAEMIQIGSRIHGPINTNNALIVALAEAGTEPQLRRILINPETRVNHEYILTQCEFLVNAGKLDVVLRLAKCSRGLANVREGDFLAVIMKQYARENNCEAAVALFNRLQSDDGELKITGDFARKLVDLLEVNNYEVPNAVRLYAK
;
A
#
# COMPACT_ATOMS: atom_id res chain seq x y z
N MET A 1 10.53 5.87 -19.29
CA MET A 1 10.21 5.90 -20.74
C MET A 1 8.95 5.10 -21.12
N ASN A 2 8.70 3.91 -20.57
CA ASN A 2 7.37 3.26 -20.57
C ASN A 2 6.33 3.98 -19.66
N THR A 3 6.48 5.28 -19.40
CA THR A 3 6.06 5.86 -18.11
C THR A 3 5.29 7.19 -18.20
N ILE A 4 5.27 7.90 -19.33
CA ILE A 4 4.11 8.76 -19.72
C ILE A 4 2.89 7.87 -20.01
N ARG A 5 3.18 6.63 -20.45
CA ARG A 5 2.30 5.51 -20.83
C ARG A 5 1.38 4.95 -19.73
N SER A 6 1.23 5.60 -18.57
CA SER A 6 0.24 5.23 -17.55
C SER A 6 -0.54 6.41 -16.96
N LEU A 7 -0.07 7.65 -17.17
CA LEU A 7 -0.53 8.82 -16.40
C LEU A 7 -1.81 9.48 -16.91
N VAL A 8 -2.23 9.22 -18.15
CA VAL A 8 -3.60 9.52 -18.62
C VAL A 8 -4.52 8.28 -18.53
N LEU A 9 -3.97 7.06 -18.68
CA LEU A 9 -4.70 5.79 -18.54
C LEU A 9 -5.44 5.69 -17.18
N ALA A 10 -4.93 6.32 -16.12
CA ALA A 10 -5.51 6.32 -14.77
C ALA A 10 -6.68 7.31 -14.53
N ARG A 11 -6.80 8.45 -15.24
CA ARG A 11 -7.98 9.33 -15.05
C ARG A 11 -9.24 8.77 -15.71
N HIS A 12 -9.08 7.98 -16.78
CA HIS A 12 -10.22 7.36 -17.48
C HIS A 12 -10.66 5.99 -16.93
N TYR A 13 -9.76 5.23 -16.30
CA TYR A 13 -10.16 4.08 -15.47
C TYR A 13 -11.16 4.49 -14.36
N HIS A 14 -11.15 5.77 -13.94
CA HIS A 14 -12.10 6.32 -12.97
C HIS A 14 -13.51 6.60 -13.55
N ARG A 15 -13.68 6.83 -14.86
CA ARG A 15 -15.01 6.81 -15.52
C ARG A 15 -15.52 5.38 -15.75
N LEU A 16 -14.62 4.43 -15.99
CA LEU A 16 -14.97 3.00 -16.07
C LEU A 16 -15.59 2.46 -14.75
N VAL A 17 -15.33 3.11 -13.61
CA VAL A 17 -15.99 2.84 -12.32
C VAL A 17 -17.34 3.57 -12.14
N SER A 18 -17.55 4.74 -12.79
CA SER A 18 -18.87 5.40 -12.75
C SER A 18 -19.90 4.77 -13.70
N VAL A 19 -19.48 4.10 -14.77
CA VAL A 19 -20.39 3.26 -15.56
C VAL A 19 -20.73 1.95 -14.83
N ARG A 20 -19.82 1.46 -13.97
CA ARG A 20 -20.15 0.38 -13.02
C ARG A 20 -21.19 0.80 -11.97
N SER A 21 -21.39 2.09 -11.70
CA SER A 21 -22.51 2.57 -10.86
C SER A 21 -23.81 2.70 -11.65
N ALA A 22 -23.79 3.00 -12.96
CA ALA A 22 -24.97 2.89 -13.82
C ALA A 22 -25.47 1.43 -13.94
N THR A 23 -24.55 0.46 -13.92
CA THR A 23 -24.92 -0.97 -13.84
C THR A 23 -25.55 -1.37 -12.50
N ALA A 24 -25.40 -0.58 -11.42
CA ALA A 24 -26.10 -0.81 -10.15
C ALA A 24 -27.51 -0.17 -10.11
N SER A 25 -27.76 0.88 -10.90
CA SER A 25 -29.07 1.55 -10.98
C SER A 25 -30.07 0.77 -11.82
N VAL A 26 -29.63 0.10 -12.90
CA VAL A 26 -30.51 -0.72 -13.75
C VAL A 26 -30.89 -2.05 -13.07
N LEU A 27 -30.09 -2.53 -12.12
CA LEU A 27 -30.39 -3.72 -11.31
C LEU A 27 -31.46 -3.50 -10.21
N ARG A 28 -31.99 -2.27 -10.05
CA ARG A 28 -33.18 -1.98 -9.21
C ARG A 28 -34.49 -1.91 -9.99
N LEU A 29 -34.47 -1.97 -11.33
CA LEU A 29 -35.67 -1.98 -12.18
C LEU A 29 -36.04 -3.40 -12.64
N ARG A 30 -36.10 -4.34 -11.70
CA ARG A 30 -36.84 -5.60 -11.83
C ARG A 30 -37.65 -5.82 -10.56
N CYS A 31 -38.82 -5.19 -10.49
CA CYS A 31 -40.02 -5.68 -9.82
C CYS A 31 -41.20 -4.78 -10.23
N ALA A 32 -42.33 -5.41 -10.56
CA ALA A 32 -43.64 -4.84 -10.89
C ALA A 32 -43.93 -4.51 -12.37
N VAL A 33 -44.35 -5.55 -13.10
CA VAL A 33 -45.53 -5.45 -13.99
C VAL A 33 -46.57 -6.38 -13.38
N GLU A 34 -47.67 -5.82 -12.86
CA GLU A 34 -49.04 -6.36 -12.98
C GLU A 34 -50.07 -5.42 -12.30
N HIS A 35 -51.17 -5.18 -13.03
CA HIS A 35 -52.46 -4.59 -12.66
C HIS A 35 -52.70 -3.05 -12.61
N ARG A 36 -53.51 -2.60 -13.60
CA ARG A 36 -54.42 -1.42 -13.69
C ARG A 36 -55.57 -1.46 -12.64
N PRO A 37 -56.52 -0.48 -12.52
CA PRO A 37 -56.65 0.90 -13.07
C PRO A 37 -57.21 2.01 -12.11
N MET A 38 -57.29 3.25 -12.63
CA MET A 38 -58.25 4.37 -12.37
C MET A 38 -58.35 5.06 -10.99
N PHE A 39 -58.13 6.39 -10.97
CA PHE A 39 -59.18 7.42 -10.71
C PHE A 39 -58.69 8.85 -11.06
N CYS A 40 -59.58 9.66 -11.61
CA CYS A 40 -59.39 11.02 -12.14
C CYS A 40 -59.67 12.12 -11.10
N ALA A 41 -59.00 13.28 -11.23
CA ALA A 41 -59.51 14.68 -11.12
C ALA A 41 -58.31 15.67 -11.26
N ASN A 42 -58.18 16.51 -12.31
CA ASN A 42 -58.74 17.87 -12.50
C ASN A 42 -58.45 18.82 -11.30
N VAL A 43 -57.81 20.00 -11.36
CA VAL A 43 -57.58 21.09 -12.36
C VAL A 43 -56.32 21.96 -11.91
N PRO A 44 -56.00 23.19 -12.40
CA PRO A 44 -54.87 23.55 -13.28
C PRO A 44 -53.71 24.38 -12.64
N SER A 45 -52.67 24.56 -13.46
CA SER A 45 -51.44 25.37 -13.34
C SER A 45 -51.54 26.77 -12.71
N PRO A 46 -50.41 27.30 -12.18
CA PRO A 46 -49.69 28.30 -12.97
C PRO A 46 -48.16 28.13 -13.03
N VAL A 47 -47.62 28.79 -14.06
CA VAL A 47 -46.24 28.90 -14.55
C VAL A 47 -45.22 29.29 -13.48
N VAL A 48 -44.12 28.54 -13.35
CA VAL A 48 -42.88 28.90 -12.63
C VAL A 48 -41.66 28.29 -13.38
N PRO A 49 -40.53 29.01 -13.52
CA PRO A 49 -39.50 28.74 -14.54
C PRO A 49 -38.51 27.63 -14.17
N ALA A 50 -37.77 27.19 -15.20
CA ALA A 50 -36.82 26.07 -15.21
C ALA A 50 -35.77 26.09 -14.07
N PRO A 51 -35.43 24.93 -13.48
CA PRO A 51 -34.36 24.84 -12.52
C PRO A 51 -32.99 24.86 -13.21
N THR A 52 -32.17 25.80 -12.76
CA THR A 52 -30.74 25.94 -13.01
C THR A 52 -29.99 24.70 -12.52
N ILE A 53 -29.18 24.11 -13.41
CA ILE A 53 -28.24 23.02 -13.12
C ILE A 53 -26.99 23.63 -12.47
N PRO A 54 -26.49 23.14 -11.32
CA PRO A 54 -25.28 23.65 -10.69
C PRO A 54 -24.01 23.20 -11.45
N PRO A 55 -22.92 23.99 -11.42
CA PRO A 55 -21.69 23.66 -12.12
C PRO A 55 -20.93 22.54 -11.41
N ILE A 56 -20.52 21.51 -12.17
CA ILE A 56 -19.69 20.40 -11.69
C ILE A 56 -18.25 20.90 -11.49
N LEU A 57 -17.79 20.81 -10.23
CA LEU A 57 -16.45 21.09 -9.73
C LEU A 57 -15.33 20.48 -10.59
N ARG A 58 -14.39 21.33 -11.04
CA ARG A 58 -13.07 20.96 -11.54
C ARG A 58 -12.15 20.68 -10.34
N CYS A 59 -11.72 19.43 -10.15
CA CYS A 59 -10.69 19.09 -9.16
C CYS A 59 -9.29 19.04 -9.82
N SER A 60 -8.41 19.91 -9.34
CA SER A 60 -6.95 19.89 -9.51
C SER A 60 -6.33 18.73 -8.71
N PHE A 61 -5.27 18.11 -9.25
CA PHE A 61 -4.49 17.10 -8.53
C PHE A 61 -3.01 17.42 -8.67
N ALA A 62 -2.35 17.60 -7.52
CA ALA A 62 -0.91 17.57 -7.35
C ALA A 62 -0.41 16.12 -7.46
N SER A 63 0.74 15.93 -8.08
CA SER A 63 1.37 14.64 -8.34
C SER A 63 2.54 14.39 -7.39
N GLN A 64 2.52 13.27 -6.66
CA GLN A 64 3.67 12.37 -6.41
C GLN A 64 3.23 11.20 -5.50
N ALA A 65 3.36 9.95 -5.98
CA ALA A 65 3.83 8.76 -5.21
C ALA A 65 3.52 7.42 -5.92
N ASN A 66 4.48 6.49 -5.82
CA ASN A 66 4.51 5.11 -6.33
C ASN A 66 3.43 4.16 -5.75
N PRO A 67 3.05 3.05 -6.44
CA PRO A 67 1.96 2.17 -6.02
C PRO A 67 2.42 0.91 -5.27
N ARG A 68 1.91 0.71 -4.04
CA ARG A 68 1.73 -0.62 -3.44
C ARG A 68 0.38 -0.65 -2.70
N PHE A 69 -0.59 -1.34 -3.28
CA PHE A 69 -1.89 -1.59 -2.65
C PHE A 69 -1.76 -2.58 -1.47
N ARG A 70 -1.78 -2.05 -0.24
CA ARG A 70 -2.39 -2.71 0.91
C ARG A 70 -3.68 -1.96 1.23
N LYS A 71 -4.76 -2.67 1.59
CA LYS A 71 -6.02 -2.06 2.04
C LYS A 71 -5.72 -1.05 3.15
N ALA A 72 -5.76 0.24 2.85
CA ALA A 72 -5.54 1.32 3.79
C ALA A 72 -6.85 1.64 4.50
N GLY A 73 -6.80 1.73 5.83
CA GLY A 73 -7.79 2.49 6.60
C GLY A 73 -7.85 3.92 6.07
N LYS A 74 -8.95 4.62 6.37
CA LYS A 74 -9.14 6.05 6.04
C LYS A 74 -7.84 6.82 6.29
N ALA A 75 -7.29 7.43 5.25
CA ALA A 75 -6.17 8.37 5.41
C ALA A 75 -6.62 9.49 6.38
N PRO A 76 -5.73 9.99 7.26
CA PRO A 76 -6.07 11.14 8.10
C PRO A 76 -6.45 12.30 7.18
N VAL A 77 -7.56 12.96 7.48
CA VAL A 77 -7.96 14.21 6.80
C VAL A 77 -6.88 15.23 7.16
N VAL A 78 -5.96 15.50 6.25
CA VAL A 78 -4.94 16.54 6.43
C VAL A 78 -5.64 17.89 6.34
N ASN A 79 -5.37 18.79 7.30
CA ASN A 79 -5.97 20.11 7.33
C ASN A 79 -5.46 20.92 6.12
N PRO A 80 -6.35 21.51 5.28
CA PRO A 80 -5.95 22.33 4.12
C PRO A 80 -4.97 23.46 4.46
N LEU A 81 -5.02 23.97 5.69
CA LEU A 81 -4.10 24.99 6.19
C LEU A 81 -2.66 24.47 6.35
N ASP A 82 -2.49 23.24 6.83
CA ASP A 82 -1.16 22.64 7.04
C ASP A 82 -0.50 22.30 5.70
N GLU A 83 -1.29 21.90 4.71
CA GLU A 83 -0.82 21.75 3.34
C GLU A 83 -0.39 23.09 2.74
N LEU A 84 -1.15 24.17 2.97
CA LEU A 84 -0.80 25.51 2.49
C LEU A 84 0.55 25.98 3.06
N LYS A 85 0.77 25.72 4.37
CA LYS A 85 2.05 26.01 5.04
C LYS A 85 3.19 25.18 4.45
N ALA A 86 2.96 23.89 4.24
CA ALA A 86 3.95 23.01 3.62
C ALA A 86 4.30 23.45 2.18
N GLU A 87 3.30 23.88 1.39
CA GLU A 87 3.53 24.43 0.04
C GLU A 87 4.32 25.74 0.08
N ALA A 88 3.97 26.65 0.99
CA ALA A 88 4.71 27.90 1.16
C ALA A 88 6.19 27.65 1.49
N LEU A 89 6.47 26.70 2.37
CA LEU A 89 7.84 26.31 2.76
C LEU A 89 8.58 25.58 1.63
N ALA A 90 7.92 24.67 0.92
CA ALA A 90 8.56 23.84 -0.10
C ALA A 90 8.77 24.58 -1.42
N PHE A 91 7.86 25.49 -1.78
CA PHE A 91 7.85 26.10 -3.11
C PHE A 91 8.01 27.62 -3.10
N GLY A 92 7.99 28.28 -1.93
CA GLY A 92 8.05 29.75 -1.86
C GLY A 92 6.94 30.46 -2.64
N ARG A 93 5.84 29.75 -2.94
CA ARG A 93 4.67 30.22 -3.69
C ARG A 93 3.45 29.40 -3.28
N ILE A 94 2.30 30.04 -3.29
CA ILE A 94 0.99 29.46 -3.01
C ILE A 94 0.09 29.67 -4.23
N HIS A 95 -0.88 28.80 -4.43
CA HIS A 95 -1.89 28.96 -5.47
C HIS A 95 -3.12 29.69 -4.93
N ALA A 96 -3.58 30.73 -5.62
CA ALA A 96 -4.75 31.51 -5.18
C ALA A 96 -6.04 30.65 -5.05
N GLU A 97 -6.19 29.60 -5.85
CA GLU A 97 -7.33 28.67 -5.76
C GLU A 97 -7.46 28.03 -4.38
N ARG A 98 -6.34 27.65 -3.75
CA ARG A 98 -6.35 27.02 -2.42
C ARG A 98 -6.69 28.03 -1.33
N LEU A 99 -6.14 29.25 -1.43
CA LEU A 99 -6.50 30.33 -0.52
C LEU A 99 -8.01 30.66 -0.62
N ASN A 100 -8.54 30.68 -1.85
CA ASN A 100 -9.97 30.85 -2.09
C ASN A 100 -10.81 29.71 -1.53
N GLN A 101 -10.33 28.45 -1.56
CA GLN A 101 -11.03 27.33 -0.93
C GLN A 101 -11.10 27.45 0.59
N ILE A 102 -10.02 27.91 1.24
CA ILE A 102 -10.01 28.18 2.69
C ILE A 102 -10.99 29.32 3.01
N LEU A 103 -11.00 30.36 2.17
CA LEU A 103 -11.92 31.50 2.29
C LEU A 103 -13.40 31.17 2.13
N GLN A 104 -13.76 30.04 1.50
CA GLN A 104 -15.17 29.61 1.40
C GLN A 104 -15.76 29.20 2.75
N LYS A 105 -14.93 28.87 3.74
CA LYS A 105 -15.35 28.47 5.09
C LYS A 105 -14.61 29.28 6.16
N PRO A 106 -14.92 30.58 6.30
CA PRO A 106 -14.21 31.47 7.21
C PRO A 106 -14.39 31.07 8.69
N GLU A 107 -15.48 30.38 9.03
CA GLU A 107 -15.78 29.91 10.40
C GLU A 107 -14.81 28.82 10.89
N ASP A 108 -14.20 28.06 9.97
CA ASP A 108 -13.31 26.94 10.29
C ASP A 108 -11.84 27.38 10.48
N ILE A 109 -11.53 28.67 10.31
CA ILE A 109 -10.16 29.20 10.35
C ILE A 109 -9.76 29.51 11.81
N PRO A 110 -8.72 28.86 12.37
CA PRO A 110 -8.21 29.19 13.70
C PRO A 110 -7.73 30.64 13.77
N ALA A 111 -7.94 31.31 14.91
CA ALA A 111 -7.51 32.69 15.11
C ALA A 111 -6.01 32.92 14.83
N GLU A 112 -5.17 31.94 15.23
CA GLU A 112 -3.72 31.94 15.02
C GLU A 112 -3.31 31.83 13.54
N ALA A 113 -4.19 31.33 12.67
CA ALA A 113 -3.91 31.14 11.25
C ALA A 113 -4.01 32.43 10.43
N TYR A 114 -4.77 33.42 10.89
CA TYR A 114 -5.01 34.65 10.14
C TYR A 114 -3.73 35.44 9.86
N GLY A 115 -2.77 35.46 10.78
CA GLY A 115 -1.49 36.13 10.54
C GLY A 115 -0.73 35.55 9.34
N PHE A 116 -0.64 34.23 9.26
CA PHE A 116 -0.04 33.52 8.13
C PHE A 116 -0.83 33.74 6.83
N LEU A 117 -2.16 33.60 6.87
CA LEU A 117 -3.03 33.75 5.69
C LEU A 117 -2.99 35.17 5.11
N LEU A 118 -2.94 36.19 5.98
CA LEU A 118 -2.75 37.59 5.56
C LEU A 118 -1.39 37.77 4.88
N GLY A 119 -0.31 37.24 5.48
CA GLY A 119 1.04 37.28 4.90
C GLY A 119 1.15 36.57 3.54
N CYS A 120 0.34 35.53 3.28
CA CYS A 120 0.32 34.85 1.99
C CYS A 120 -0.05 35.77 0.82
N CYS A 121 -0.76 36.88 1.08
CA CYS A 121 -1.17 37.83 0.04
C CYS A 121 -0.06 38.78 -0.45
N GLY A 122 1.17 38.63 0.06
CA GLY A 122 2.35 39.33 -0.42
C GLY A 122 3.11 38.54 -1.51
N ARG A 123 4.41 38.30 -1.30
CA ARG A 123 5.33 37.62 -2.25
C ARG A 123 5.01 36.14 -2.51
N LEU A 124 4.11 35.53 -1.74
CA LEU A 124 3.74 34.12 -1.92
C LEU A 124 2.69 33.90 -3.02
N LEU A 125 1.91 34.92 -3.41
CA LEU A 125 0.93 34.86 -4.51
C LEU A 125 1.43 35.56 -5.78
N LEU A 126 2.69 35.34 -6.15
CA LEU A 126 3.24 35.89 -7.41
C LEU A 126 2.52 35.37 -8.67
N ASP A 127 1.68 34.33 -8.56
CA ASP A 127 0.79 33.91 -9.64
C ASP A 127 -0.32 34.92 -9.97
N GLN A 128 -0.68 35.79 -9.03
CA GLN A 128 -1.77 36.75 -9.18
C GLN A 128 -1.26 38.18 -9.40
N PRO A 129 -2.04 39.03 -10.11
CA PRO A 129 -1.74 40.45 -10.21
C PRO A 129 -1.95 41.14 -8.85
N VAL A 130 -1.28 42.29 -8.66
CA VAL A 130 -1.28 43.03 -7.39
C VAL A 130 -2.69 43.38 -6.96
N GLU A 131 -3.57 43.74 -7.90
CA GLU A 131 -4.97 44.08 -7.64
C GLU A 131 -5.72 42.89 -7.05
N THR A 132 -5.50 41.69 -7.58
CA THR A 132 -6.15 40.46 -7.08
C THR A 132 -5.59 40.08 -5.71
N ARG A 133 -4.27 40.17 -5.51
CA ARG A 133 -3.64 39.94 -4.21
C ARG A 133 -4.20 40.87 -3.14
N MET A 134 -4.33 42.16 -3.45
CA MET A 134 -4.87 43.16 -2.52
C MET A 134 -6.37 43.00 -2.28
N LYS A 135 -7.15 42.57 -3.28
CA LYS A 135 -8.56 42.20 -3.08
C LYS A 135 -8.70 41.03 -2.11
N LEU A 136 -7.89 39.98 -2.29
CA LEU A 136 -7.86 38.83 -1.37
C LEU A 136 -7.44 39.26 0.03
N PHE A 137 -6.38 40.05 0.16
CA PHE A 137 -5.92 40.59 1.43
C PHE A 137 -7.03 41.38 2.14
N ARG A 138 -7.71 42.31 1.45
CA ARG A 138 -8.81 43.11 2.02
C ARG A 138 -9.97 42.23 2.49
N SER A 139 -10.33 41.20 1.73
CA SER A 139 -11.37 40.25 2.13
C SER A 139 -10.99 39.46 3.39
N LEU A 140 -9.75 38.97 3.47
CA LEU A 140 -9.21 38.30 4.65
C LEU A 140 -9.10 39.23 5.85
N TRP A 141 -8.68 40.47 5.63
CA TRP A 141 -8.55 41.50 6.66
C TRP A 141 -9.89 41.81 7.30
N PHE A 142 -10.96 41.95 6.50
CA PHE A 142 -12.30 42.17 7.03
C PHE A 142 -12.78 41.00 7.90
N VAL A 143 -12.57 39.75 7.43
CA VAL A 143 -12.97 38.55 8.18
C VAL A 143 -12.17 38.41 9.48
N ALA A 144 -10.86 38.62 9.43
CA ALA A 144 -9.98 38.48 10.60
C ALA A 144 -10.29 39.48 11.72
N ASN A 145 -10.81 40.67 11.38
CA ASN A 145 -11.06 41.76 12.33
C ASN A 145 -12.54 41.94 12.68
N ARG A 146 -13.44 41.05 12.23
CA ARG A 146 -14.90 41.24 12.36
C ARG A 146 -15.38 41.33 13.81
N ASP A 147 -14.80 40.53 14.69
CA ASP A 147 -15.25 40.37 16.08
C ASP A 147 -14.31 41.02 17.11
N GLU A 148 -13.22 41.65 16.66
CA GLU A 148 -12.20 42.26 17.53
C GLU A 148 -12.48 43.76 17.73
N LYS A 149 -12.55 44.19 19.00
CA LYS A 149 -12.74 45.62 19.36
C LYS A 149 -11.49 46.47 19.11
N GLU A 150 -10.31 45.88 19.25
CA GLU A 150 -9.01 46.49 19.00
C GLU A 150 -8.14 45.50 18.22
N ILE A 151 -7.56 45.95 17.10
CA ILE A 151 -6.74 45.10 16.23
C ILE A 151 -5.32 45.00 16.83
N PRO A 152 -4.79 43.78 17.06
CA PRO A 152 -3.43 43.59 17.57
C PRO A 152 -2.36 44.26 16.71
N LEU A 153 -1.35 44.84 17.35
CA LEU A 153 -0.25 45.54 16.68
C LEU A 153 0.50 44.65 15.66
N ASP A 154 0.66 43.36 15.95
CA ASP A 154 1.30 42.41 15.03
C ASP A 154 0.54 42.28 13.70
N ARG A 155 -0.79 42.37 13.72
CA ARG A 155 -1.61 42.30 12.51
C ARG A 155 -1.43 43.56 11.66
N TRP A 156 -1.26 44.72 12.30
CA TRP A 156 -0.87 45.95 11.60
C TRP A 156 0.52 45.86 10.98
N LYS A 157 1.49 45.25 11.67
CA LYS A 157 2.82 44.98 11.08
C LYS A 157 2.71 44.07 9.86
N ILE A 158 1.89 43.02 9.91
CA ILE A 158 1.62 42.13 8.75
C ILE A 158 0.99 42.92 7.60
N LEU A 159 0.03 43.81 7.88
CA LEU A 159 -0.54 44.70 6.88
C LEU A 159 0.54 45.51 6.18
N LEU A 160 1.36 46.25 6.93
CA LEU A 160 2.44 47.05 6.36
C LEU A 160 3.41 46.17 5.54
N GLY A 161 3.75 44.96 6.03
CA GLY A 161 4.55 44.00 5.28
C GLY A 161 3.95 43.65 3.91
N VAL A 162 2.67 43.28 3.86
CA VAL A 162 1.98 42.93 2.60
C VAL A 162 1.86 44.13 1.66
N TYR A 163 1.57 45.32 2.18
CA TYR A 163 1.52 46.54 1.37
C TYR A 163 2.87 46.89 0.77
N ARG A 164 3.97 46.76 1.54
CA ARG A 164 5.33 46.90 1.04
C ARG A 164 5.63 45.89 -0.05
N GLU A 165 5.39 44.61 0.19
CA GLU A 165 5.65 43.54 -0.79
C GLU A 165 4.90 43.71 -2.11
N ASN A 166 3.73 44.35 -2.05
CA ASN A 166 2.89 44.63 -3.21
C ASN A 166 3.09 46.02 -3.82
N GLY A 167 3.88 46.91 -3.21
CA GLY A 167 3.99 48.31 -3.63
C GLY A 167 2.66 49.07 -3.60
N ALA A 168 1.68 48.61 -2.82
CA ALA A 168 0.33 49.17 -2.77
C ALA A 168 0.27 50.42 -1.88
N ASP A 169 -0.66 51.34 -2.15
CA ASP A 169 -0.92 52.48 -1.25
C ASP A 169 -1.93 52.04 -0.22
N PHE A 170 -1.67 52.33 1.04
CA PHE A 170 -2.67 52.26 2.08
C PHE A 170 -3.09 53.67 2.56
N VAL A 171 -2.48 54.73 2.02
CA VAL A 171 -2.80 56.11 2.40
C VAL A 171 -3.83 56.67 1.41
N GLU A 172 -5.08 56.23 1.55
CA GLU A 172 -6.23 56.86 0.88
C GLU A 172 -6.50 58.22 1.56
N GLU A 173 -6.47 59.30 0.75
CA GLU A 173 -6.90 60.70 0.97
C GLU A 173 -6.63 61.45 2.30
N GLY A 174 -6.03 60.86 3.33
CA GLY A 174 -5.88 61.46 4.67
C GLY A 174 -4.45 61.59 5.22
N GLY A 175 -3.42 61.15 4.49
CA GLY A 175 -2.01 61.23 4.95
C GLY A 175 -1.64 60.24 6.07
N VAL A 176 -0.36 60.23 6.47
CA VAL A 176 0.18 59.29 7.47
C VAL A 176 -0.49 59.47 8.85
N LYS A 177 -0.85 60.71 9.20
CA LYS A 177 -1.43 61.05 10.50
C LYS A 177 -2.83 60.46 10.72
N THR A 178 -3.67 60.37 9.68
CA THR A 178 -5.00 59.76 9.79
C THR A 178 -4.92 58.24 9.92
N PHE A 179 -3.98 57.60 9.22
CA PHE A 179 -3.71 56.17 9.40
C PHE A 179 -3.30 55.85 10.85
N LEU A 180 -2.46 56.69 11.45
CA LEU A 180 -1.99 56.50 12.83
C LEU A 180 -3.08 56.74 13.89
N ALA A 181 -4.16 57.48 13.58
CA ALA A 181 -5.20 57.81 14.54
C ALA A 181 -5.96 56.59 15.10
N GLY A 182 -5.91 55.46 14.39
CA GLY A 182 -6.54 54.19 14.81
C GLY A 182 -5.56 53.12 15.32
N VAL A 183 -4.26 53.43 15.46
CA VAL A 183 -3.22 52.44 15.80
C VAL A 183 -2.55 52.77 17.12
N ALA A 184 -2.67 51.86 18.11
CA ALA A 184 -1.99 51.97 19.41
C ALA A 184 -0.49 51.60 19.34
N ALA A 185 0.27 52.26 18.46
CA ALA A 185 1.70 51.99 18.21
C ALA A 185 2.63 53.03 18.84
N GLU A 186 2.25 53.69 19.94
CA GLU A 186 2.97 54.90 20.42
C GLU A 186 4.46 54.69 20.76
N LYS A 187 4.87 53.48 21.16
CA LYS A 187 6.25 53.18 21.59
C LYS A 187 6.95 52.08 20.78
N ASP A 188 6.33 51.58 19.71
CA ASP A 188 6.90 50.49 18.91
C ASP A 188 7.78 51.03 17.77
N GLN A 189 9.10 50.98 17.96
CA GLN A 189 10.07 51.46 16.96
C GLN A 189 9.98 50.68 15.64
N GLU A 190 9.78 49.36 15.71
CA GLU A 190 9.73 48.49 14.53
C GLU A 190 8.54 48.83 13.62
N PHE A 191 7.41 49.20 14.20
CA PHE A 191 6.23 49.63 13.47
C PHE A 191 6.50 50.87 12.60
N TYR A 192 7.15 51.91 13.15
CA TYR A 192 7.48 53.11 12.36
C TYR A 192 8.58 52.86 11.33
N GLU A 193 9.56 52.00 11.64
CA GLU A 193 10.57 51.58 10.66
C GLU A 193 9.91 50.85 9.47
N LEU A 194 8.92 49.99 9.74
CA LEU A 194 8.18 49.29 8.70
C LEU A 194 7.27 50.24 7.93
N LEU A 195 6.60 51.17 8.61
CA LEU A 195 5.78 52.23 8.01
C LEU A 195 6.61 53.06 7.03
N LEU A 196 7.81 53.49 7.45
CA LEU A 196 8.76 54.18 6.58
C LEU A 196 9.12 53.32 5.37
N ALA A 197 9.42 52.03 5.57
CA ALA A 197 9.77 51.12 4.49
C ALA A 197 8.64 50.99 3.44
N VAL A 198 7.36 50.95 3.85
CA VAL A 198 6.23 50.91 2.91
C VAL A 198 6.16 52.19 2.07
N VAL A 199 6.29 53.35 2.73
CA VAL A 199 6.23 54.64 2.06
C VAL A 199 7.41 54.81 1.09
N CYS A 200 8.61 54.39 1.51
CA CYS A 200 9.80 54.36 0.65
C CYS A 200 9.63 53.44 -0.56
N GLU A 201 8.85 52.36 -0.46
CA GLU A 201 8.64 51.43 -1.59
C GLU A 201 7.95 52.11 -2.79
N ARG A 202 7.30 53.27 -2.60
CA ARG A 202 6.71 54.05 -3.70
C ARG A 202 7.60 55.17 -4.22
N GLY A 203 8.62 55.57 -3.47
CA GLY A 203 9.42 56.76 -3.76
C GLY A 203 8.67 58.08 -3.57
N ASP A 204 7.62 58.11 -2.74
CA ASP A 204 6.90 59.35 -2.40
C ASP A 204 7.69 60.14 -1.34
N THR A 205 8.51 61.09 -1.81
CA THR A 205 9.43 61.86 -0.97
C THR A 205 8.73 62.71 0.09
N GLN A 206 7.51 63.19 -0.17
CA GLN A 206 6.75 64.00 0.78
C GLN A 206 6.31 63.14 1.97
N LYS A 207 5.69 61.99 1.71
CA LYS A 207 5.29 61.06 2.77
C LYS A 207 6.52 60.48 3.50
N MET A 208 7.62 60.23 2.80
CA MET A 208 8.88 59.79 3.44
C MET A 208 9.35 60.81 4.48
N TRP A 209 9.28 62.11 4.15
CA TRP A 209 9.64 63.18 5.06
C TRP A 209 8.71 63.24 6.28
N GLU A 210 7.39 63.12 6.10
CA GLU A 210 6.41 63.09 7.20
C GLU A 210 6.71 61.96 8.20
N VAL A 211 6.99 60.74 7.72
CA VAL A 211 7.34 59.60 8.59
C VAL A 211 8.70 59.80 9.27
N MET A 212 9.67 60.39 8.58
CA MET A 212 10.98 60.70 9.15
C MET A 212 10.92 61.75 10.26
N GLU A 213 10.05 62.76 10.14
CA GLU A 213 9.80 63.73 11.20
C GLU A 213 9.22 63.05 12.44
N LEU A 214 8.22 62.16 12.25
CA LEU A 214 7.65 61.36 13.33
C LEU A 214 8.69 60.46 14.03
N LEU A 215 9.62 59.86 13.28
CA LEU A 215 10.71 59.06 13.84
C LEU A 215 11.66 59.91 14.70
N LYS A 216 11.97 61.14 14.25
CA LYS A 216 12.80 62.09 14.99
C LYS A 216 12.12 62.58 16.28
N GLU A 217 10.85 62.95 16.20
CA GLU A 217 10.05 63.36 17.37
C GLU A 217 10.03 62.29 18.46
N ARG A 218 10.10 61.01 18.06
CA ARG A 218 10.11 59.85 18.96
C ARG A 218 11.51 59.43 19.41
N GLY A 219 12.55 60.20 19.06
CA GLY A 219 13.93 59.92 19.45
C GLY A 219 14.57 58.73 18.74
N THR A 220 14.02 58.28 17.61
CA THR A 220 14.63 57.20 16.81
C THR A 220 15.68 57.80 15.87
N GLY A 221 16.96 57.55 16.17
CA GLY A 221 18.08 57.98 15.33
C GLY A 221 18.20 57.21 14.02
N LEU A 222 18.96 57.76 13.07
CA LEU A 222 19.29 57.07 11.81
C LEU A 222 20.06 55.78 12.13
N ASN A 223 19.50 54.65 11.70
CA ASN A 223 20.14 53.35 11.78
C ASN A 223 20.25 52.73 10.38
N ALA A 224 20.99 51.63 10.23
CA ALA A 224 21.20 50.99 8.92
C ALA A 224 19.88 50.56 8.24
N ARG A 225 18.83 50.19 9.00
CA ARG A 225 17.52 49.78 8.44
C ARG A 225 16.75 50.97 7.89
N ILE A 226 16.72 52.09 8.62
CA ILE A 226 16.12 53.35 8.18
C ILE A 226 16.87 53.85 6.94
N ALA A 227 18.20 53.84 6.97
CA ALA A 227 19.01 54.26 5.84
C ALA A 227 18.78 53.40 4.60
N ALA A 228 18.70 52.07 4.72
CA ALA A 228 18.37 51.18 3.61
C ALA A 228 17.00 51.52 2.98
N SER A 229 15.98 51.74 3.82
CA SER A 229 14.64 52.16 3.34
C SER A 229 14.71 53.51 2.60
N LEU A 230 15.43 54.49 3.15
CA LEU A 230 15.59 55.81 2.51
C LEU A 230 16.35 55.72 1.19
N VAL A 231 17.43 54.92 1.13
CA VAL A 231 18.17 54.65 -0.11
C VAL A 231 17.23 54.04 -1.16
N ARG A 232 16.43 53.03 -0.79
CA ARG A 232 15.43 52.43 -1.69
C ARG A 232 14.43 53.48 -2.19
N GLY A 233 13.89 54.31 -1.29
CA GLY A 233 12.88 55.31 -1.63
C GLY A 233 13.39 56.41 -2.54
N HIS A 234 14.53 57.02 -2.21
CA HIS A 234 15.15 58.03 -3.06
C HIS A 234 15.61 57.45 -4.39
N SER A 235 16.12 56.21 -4.41
CA SER A 235 16.44 55.52 -5.66
C SER A 235 15.21 55.27 -6.54
N LYS A 236 14.04 54.97 -5.97
CA LYS A 236 12.78 54.85 -6.73
C LYS A 236 12.25 56.19 -7.23
N ALA A 237 12.50 57.26 -6.48
CA ALA A 237 12.18 58.63 -6.90
C ALA A 237 13.15 59.17 -7.98
N GLY A 238 14.26 58.46 -8.24
CA GLY A 238 15.33 58.89 -9.15
C GLY A 238 16.28 59.93 -8.57
N ASP A 239 16.20 60.21 -7.26
CA ASP A 239 17.01 61.23 -6.58
C ASP A 239 18.29 60.62 -5.98
N MET A 240 19.29 60.41 -6.83
CA MET A 240 20.57 59.83 -6.41
C MET A 240 21.43 60.79 -5.57
N GLU A 241 21.17 62.11 -5.63
CA GLU A 241 21.82 63.08 -4.74
C GLU A 241 21.30 62.93 -3.31
N ALA A 242 19.99 62.76 -3.13
CA ALA A 242 19.44 62.44 -1.81
C ALA A 242 19.97 61.10 -1.29
N VAL A 243 20.16 60.09 -2.14
CA VAL A 243 20.84 58.83 -1.74
C VAL A 243 22.24 59.11 -1.18
N ARG A 244 23.01 60.00 -1.82
CA ARG A 244 24.34 60.40 -1.33
C ARG A 244 24.26 61.11 0.01
N THR A 245 23.33 62.03 0.20
CA THR A 245 23.15 62.72 1.50
C THR A 245 22.78 61.75 2.62
N VAL A 246 22.00 60.71 2.34
CA VAL A 246 21.71 59.64 3.31
C VAL A 246 23.01 58.90 3.70
N LEU A 247 23.89 58.60 2.76
CA LEU A 247 25.18 57.96 3.08
C LEU A 247 26.13 58.88 3.87
N ASP A 248 26.17 60.17 3.52
CA ASP A 248 26.98 61.16 4.23
C ASP A 248 26.50 61.34 5.68
N THR A 249 25.18 61.35 5.90
CA THR A 249 24.58 61.42 7.24
C THR A 249 24.81 60.15 8.06
N MET A 250 24.81 58.97 7.44
CA MET A 250 25.25 57.73 8.09
C MET A 250 26.70 57.82 8.57
N SER A 251 27.60 58.28 7.70
CA SER A 251 29.03 58.43 8.03
C SER A 251 29.24 59.46 9.16
N ALA A 252 28.54 60.59 9.12
CA ALA A 252 28.61 61.60 10.18
C ALA A 252 28.06 61.09 11.53
N GLY A 253 27.11 60.16 11.49
CA GLY A 253 26.54 59.49 12.66
C GLY A 253 27.33 58.29 13.16
N ASN A 254 28.51 57.98 12.59
CA ASN A 254 29.29 56.77 12.85
C ASN A 254 28.47 55.47 12.69
N VAL A 255 27.59 55.42 11.69
CA VAL A 255 26.80 54.24 11.33
C VAL A 255 27.34 53.65 10.03
N ASP A 256 27.96 52.47 10.11
CA ASP A 256 28.50 51.81 8.92
C ASP A 256 27.40 51.21 8.03
N PRO A 257 27.47 51.35 6.69
CA PRO A 257 26.57 50.66 5.78
C PRO A 257 26.71 49.13 5.89
N ASP A 258 25.58 48.45 6.11
CA ASP A 258 25.51 46.99 6.14
C ASP A 258 25.12 46.41 4.77
N GLY A 259 25.03 45.08 4.68
CA GLY A 259 24.61 44.38 3.46
C GLY A 259 23.25 44.82 2.91
N ARG A 260 22.33 45.32 3.77
CA ARG A 260 21.03 45.84 3.33
C ARG A 260 21.23 47.15 2.57
N VAL A 261 22.00 48.08 3.13
CA VAL A 261 22.28 49.37 2.47
C VAL A 261 23.00 49.15 1.14
N TYR A 262 24.03 48.30 1.11
CA TYR A 262 24.73 47.99 -0.15
C TYR A 262 23.83 47.32 -1.18
N GLY A 263 22.94 46.40 -0.76
CA GLY A 263 21.96 45.78 -1.65
C GLY A 263 21.01 46.80 -2.28
N GLU A 264 20.47 47.73 -1.49
CA GLU A 264 19.61 48.80 -2.00
C GLU A 264 20.36 49.76 -2.94
N LEU A 265 21.63 50.06 -2.66
CA LEU A 265 22.47 50.87 -3.54
C LEU A 265 22.71 50.19 -4.89
N VAL A 266 23.00 48.89 -4.91
CA VAL A 266 23.18 48.14 -6.17
C VAL A 266 21.89 48.19 -6.99
N VAL A 267 20.75 47.83 -6.39
CA VAL A 267 19.44 47.87 -7.07
C VAL A 267 19.11 49.29 -7.55
N GLY A 268 19.31 50.29 -6.70
CA GLY A 268 19.02 51.68 -7.02
C GLY A 268 19.86 52.24 -8.17
N ARG A 269 21.15 51.88 -8.22
CA ARG A 269 22.05 52.30 -9.31
C ARG A 269 21.71 51.61 -10.62
N LEU A 270 21.35 50.33 -10.61
CA LEU A 270 20.89 49.63 -11.81
C LEU A 270 19.57 50.23 -12.35
N ARG A 271 18.64 50.53 -11.45
CA ARG A 271 17.35 51.14 -11.78
C ARG A 271 17.51 52.53 -12.45
N ASN A 272 18.47 53.32 -11.97
CA ASN A 272 18.76 54.67 -12.45
C ASN A 272 19.88 54.73 -13.51
N ASP A 273 20.15 53.62 -14.22
CA ASP A 273 21.09 53.53 -15.34
C ASP A 273 22.57 53.87 -15.00
N GLN A 274 22.95 53.86 -13.72
CA GLN A 274 24.33 54.08 -13.24
C GLN A 274 25.13 52.76 -13.22
N MET A 275 25.24 52.13 -14.38
CA MET A 275 25.75 50.75 -14.51
C MET A 275 27.21 50.58 -14.08
N GLU A 276 28.09 51.52 -14.41
CA GLU A 276 29.51 51.42 -14.05
C GLU A 276 29.73 51.43 -12.54
N GLU A 277 28.98 52.28 -11.84
CA GLU A 277 29.03 52.38 -10.38
C GLU A 277 28.40 51.14 -9.74
N ALA A 278 27.32 50.60 -10.31
CA ALA A 278 26.73 49.34 -9.87
C ALA A 278 27.71 48.17 -10.01
N VAL A 279 28.42 48.04 -11.14
CA VAL A 279 29.40 46.98 -11.38
C VAL A 279 30.57 47.08 -10.40
N LYS A 280 31.10 48.29 -10.16
CA LYS A 280 32.14 48.51 -9.14
C LYS A 280 31.67 48.07 -7.75
N LEU A 281 30.45 48.47 -7.37
CA LEU A 281 29.88 48.13 -6.07
C LEU A 281 29.64 46.62 -5.93
N ILE A 282 29.19 45.95 -6.98
CA ILE A 282 29.03 44.49 -7.03
C ILE A 282 30.39 43.79 -6.85
N ALA A 283 31.46 44.29 -7.49
CA ALA A 283 32.79 43.71 -7.36
C ALA A 283 33.37 43.86 -5.94
N GLU A 284 33.18 45.01 -5.30
CA GLU A 284 33.73 45.32 -3.97
C GLU A 284 32.90 44.72 -2.82
N LYS A 285 31.58 44.78 -2.93
CA LYS A 285 30.64 44.50 -1.82
C LYS A 285 29.61 43.42 -2.16
N GLY A 286 29.66 42.82 -3.35
CA GLY A 286 28.70 41.80 -3.82
C GLY A 286 28.46 40.63 -2.86
N ARG A 287 29.49 40.20 -2.12
CA ARG A 287 29.39 39.11 -1.12
C ARG A 287 28.56 39.46 0.11
N LEU A 288 28.27 40.74 0.34
CA LEU A 288 27.46 41.22 1.46
C LEU A 288 25.97 41.32 1.11
N LEU A 289 25.60 41.12 -0.16
CA LEU A 289 24.21 41.22 -0.61
C LEU A 289 23.41 39.99 -0.18
N ASN A 290 22.17 40.22 0.23
CA ASN A 290 21.22 39.14 0.48
C ASN A 290 20.68 38.59 -0.85
N GLU A 291 20.24 37.34 -0.86
CA GLU A 291 19.66 36.67 -2.04
C GLU A 291 18.52 37.48 -2.66
N ASN A 292 17.62 38.03 -1.84
CA ASN A 292 16.52 38.89 -2.30
C ASN A 292 17.00 40.13 -3.06
N HIS A 293 18.11 40.75 -2.62
CA HIS A 293 18.70 41.90 -3.30
C HIS A 293 19.36 41.51 -4.61
N VAL A 294 20.00 40.33 -4.67
CA VAL A 294 20.58 39.80 -5.92
C VAL A 294 19.47 39.50 -6.94
N ILE A 295 18.35 38.91 -6.52
CA ILE A 295 17.19 38.64 -7.41
C ILE A 295 16.54 39.95 -7.90
N GLU A 296 16.39 40.95 -7.03
CA GLU A 296 15.86 42.27 -7.45
C GLU A 296 16.83 42.97 -8.43
N ALA A 297 18.14 42.92 -8.16
CA ALA A 297 19.16 43.44 -9.07
C ALA A 297 19.19 42.70 -10.41
N LEU A 298 18.97 41.37 -10.40
CA LEU A 298 18.84 40.56 -11.62
C LEU A 298 17.63 41.01 -12.43
N LYS A 299 16.49 41.29 -11.77
CA LYS A 299 15.31 41.84 -12.44
C LYS A 299 15.65 43.15 -13.15
N GLU A 300 16.25 44.11 -12.45
CA GLU A 300 16.61 45.41 -13.05
C GLU A 300 17.60 45.25 -14.21
N ALA A 301 18.62 44.41 -14.06
CA ALA A 301 19.60 44.15 -15.12
C ALA A 301 18.98 43.49 -16.36
N LEU A 302 18.05 42.53 -16.16
CA LEU A 302 17.30 41.87 -17.23
C LEU A 302 16.31 42.81 -17.91
N VAL A 303 15.70 43.71 -17.15
CA VAL A 303 14.78 44.73 -17.67
C VAL A 303 15.50 45.75 -18.56
N LYS A 304 16.78 45.99 -18.30
CA LYS A 304 17.66 46.91 -19.04
C LYS A 304 18.54 46.19 -20.08
N ASP A 305 18.34 44.89 -20.30
CA ASP A 305 19.08 44.04 -21.24
C ASP A 305 20.63 44.07 -21.04
N ARG A 306 21.08 44.19 -19.79
CA ARG A 306 22.50 44.25 -19.41
C ARG A 306 23.05 42.87 -19.06
N ASN A 307 23.32 42.06 -20.09
CA ASN A 307 23.83 40.68 -19.94
C ASN A 307 25.17 40.60 -19.18
N ASP A 308 26.00 41.64 -19.27
CA ASP A 308 27.25 41.79 -18.53
C ASP A 308 27.02 41.81 -17.00
N VAL A 309 25.99 42.54 -16.57
CA VAL A 309 25.62 42.64 -15.16
C VAL A 309 24.90 41.36 -14.70
N VAL A 310 24.03 40.77 -15.54
CA VAL A 310 23.35 39.50 -15.24
C VAL A 310 24.39 38.40 -14.92
N LYS A 311 25.45 38.29 -15.73
CA LYS A 311 26.57 37.35 -15.49
C LYS A 311 27.23 37.54 -14.13
N LEU A 312 27.47 38.79 -13.73
CA LEU A 312 28.08 39.11 -12.44
C LEU A 312 27.17 38.72 -11.28
N LEU A 313 25.87 39.03 -11.39
CA LEU A 313 24.88 38.76 -10.36
C LEU A 313 24.59 37.26 -10.21
N VAL A 314 24.53 36.48 -11.31
CA VAL A 314 24.37 35.02 -11.24
C VAL A 314 25.53 34.36 -10.50
N ARG A 315 26.76 34.88 -10.62
CA ARG A 315 27.94 34.40 -9.86
C ARG A 315 27.89 34.68 -8.36
N LEU A 316 27.03 35.61 -7.93
CA LEU A 316 26.82 35.91 -6.51
C LEU A 316 25.77 35.00 -5.87
N LEU A 317 24.98 34.27 -6.66
CA LEU A 317 24.00 33.33 -6.12
C LEU A 317 24.69 32.14 -5.44
N PRO A 318 24.15 31.63 -4.32
CA PRO A 318 24.70 30.45 -3.66
C PRO A 318 24.75 29.23 -4.58
N GLU A 319 25.74 28.35 -4.41
CA GLU A 319 25.87 27.13 -5.21
C GLU A 319 24.61 26.25 -5.16
N ALA A 320 23.90 26.23 -4.03
CA ALA A 320 22.65 25.50 -3.86
C ALA A 320 21.52 25.97 -4.82
N VAL A 321 21.47 27.26 -5.13
CA VAL A 321 20.48 27.86 -6.06
C VAL A 321 20.84 27.58 -7.52
N VAL A 322 22.14 27.38 -7.78
CA VAL A 322 22.75 27.39 -9.10
C VAL A 322 22.99 25.97 -9.63
N GLN A 323 23.32 25.00 -8.77
CA GLN A 323 23.68 23.63 -9.14
C GLN A 323 22.54 22.61 -9.02
N ASP A 324 21.34 23.01 -8.59
CA ASP A 324 20.23 22.06 -8.46
C ASP A 324 19.79 21.50 -9.83
N SER A 325 19.37 20.24 -9.82
CA SER A 325 18.74 19.53 -10.94
C SER A 325 17.41 20.16 -11.37
N SER A 326 16.82 20.99 -10.49
CA SER A 326 15.58 21.74 -10.70
C SER A 326 15.85 23.24 -10.70
N ILE A 327 14.95 24.03 -11.30
CA ILE A 327 15.06 25.49 -11.24
C ILE A 327 14.62 25.93 -9.84
N ASP A 328 15.54 26.56 -9.11
CA ASP A 328 15.28 27.10 -7.78
C ASP A 328 14.01 27.97 -7.76
N PRO A 329 13.17 27.87 -6.70
CA PRO A 329 11.94 28.65 -6.59
C PRO A 329 12.09 30.15 -6.80
N LEU A 330 13.21 30.77 -6.40
CA LEU A 330 13.44 32.21 -6.57
C LEU A 330 13.60 32.59 -8.05
N ILE A 331 14.44 31.85 -8.77
CA ILE A 331 14.64 32.05 -10.22
C ILE A 331 13.36 31.74 -11.00
N ARG A 332 12.65 30.68 -10.58
CA ARG A 332 11.35 30.35 -11.16
C ARG A 332 10.36 31.50 -10.99
N ASN A 333 10.25 32.06 -9.79
CA ASN A 333 9.35 33.17 -9.49
C ASN A 333 9.71 34.44 -10.28
N LEU A 334 11.01 34.76 -10.42
CA LEU A 334 11.47 35.86 -11.28
C LEU A 334 11.09 35.61 -12.75
N SER A 335 11.27 34.38 -13.24
CA SER A 335 10.89 34.00 -14.61
C SER A 335 9.37 34.11 -14.83
N SER A 336 8.57 33.68 -13.85
CA SER A 336 7.10 33.84 -13.87
C SER A 336 6.68 35.31 -13.96
N GLU A 337 7.39 36.20 -13.26
CA GLU A 337 7.13 37.64 -13.30
C GLU A 337 7.48 38.25 -14.67
N LEU A 338 8.66 37.93 -15.21
CA LEU A 338 9.09 38.37 -16.54
C LEU A 338 8.16 37.88 -17.66
N TYR A 339 7.62 36.66 -17.56
CA TYR A 339 6.61 36.17 -18.50
C TYR A 339 5.30 36.96 -18.46
N ARG A 340 4.87 37.44 -17.29
CA ARG A 340 3.70 38.31 -17.18
C ARG A 340 3.95 39.69 -17.78
N GLU A 341 5.17 40.19 -17.68
CA GLU A 341 5.62 41.41 -18.37
C GLU A 341 5.90 41.20 -19.87
N ALA A 342 5.61 40.01 -20.42
CA ALA A 342 5.87 39.62 -21.81
C ALA A 342 7.35 39.72 -22.25
N ARG A 343 8.29 39.64 -21.30
CA ARG A 343 9.74 39.69 -21.53
C ARG A 343 10.34 38.30 -21.68
N TYR A 344 9.93 37.56 -22.71
CA TYR A 344 10.33 36.17 -22.95
C TYR A 344 11.84 36.00 -23.22
N GLU A 345 12.45 36.97 -23.91
CA GLU A 345 13.90 36.95 -24.20
C GLU A 345 14.73 37.07 -22.92
N SER A 346 14.35 37.97 -22.01
CA SER A 346 15.03 38.14 -20.71
C SER A 346 15.02 36.83 -19.89
N VAL A 347 13.94 36.05 -19.94
CA VAL A 347 13.91 34.73 -19.29
C VAL A 347 14.87 33.75 -19.96
N ARG A 348 14.93 33.72 -21.29
CA ARG A 348 15.89 32.87 -22.02
C ARG A 348 17.34 33.25 -21.72
N THR A 349 17.65 34.55 -21.65
CA THR A 349 18.96 35.06 -21.22
C THR A 349 19.29 34.58 -19.80
N LEU A 350 18.38 34.76 -18.84
CA LEU A 350 18.60 34.30 -17.46
C LEU A 350 18.87 32.79 -17.40
N LEU A 351 18.06 31.99 -18.08
CA LEU A 351 18.26 30.54 -18.16
C LEU A 351 19.57 30.18 -18.86
N GLY A 352 20.03 30.99 -19.83
CA GLY A 352 21.29 30.81 -20.53
C GLY A 352 22.51 31.01 -19.65
N GLU A 353 22.46 31.98 -18.74
CA GLU A 353 23.56 32.31 -17.83
C GLU A 353 23.70 31.36 -16.63
N LEU A 354 22.64 30.62 -16.30
CA LEU A 354 22.71 29.54 -15.31
C LEU A 354 23.58 28.39 -15.84
N PRO A 355 24.30 27.63 -14.99
CA PRO A 355 25.02 26.47 -15.46
C PRO A 355 24.06 25.43 -16.05
N VAL A 356 24.59 24.57 -16.91
CA VAL A 356 23.82 23.45 -17.45
C VAL A 356 23.57 22.44 -16.31
N PRO A 357 22.33 22.01 -16.07
CA PRO A 357 22.03 21.08 -15.00
C PRO A 357 22.73 19.73 -15.23
N VAL A 358 23.29 19.18 -14.16
CA VAL A 358 23.93 17.85 -14.18
C VAL A 358 22.96 16.87 -13.52
N PHE A 359 22.48 15.90 -14.30
CA PHE A 359 21.52 14.91 -13.81
C PHE A 359 22.23 13.63 -13.39
N SER A 360 21.90 13.13 -12.20
CA SER A 360 22.31 11.80 -11.77
C SER A 360 21.50 10.70 -12.48
N LEU A 361 21.95 9.44 -12.43
CA LEU A 361 21.25 8.28 -13.04
C LEU A 361 19.79 8.11 -12.57
N ASN A 362 19.44 8.67 -11.41
CA ASN A 362 18.10 8.55 -10.81
C ASN A 362 17.20 9.76 -11.06
N GLU A 363 17.73 10.87 -11.59
CA GLU A 363 16.99 12.10 -11.82
C GLU A 363 16.45 12.18 -13.25
N ASN A 364 15.21 12.63 -13.40
CA ASN A 364 14.57 12.77 -14.70
C ASN A 364 14.91 14.14 -15.30
N TYR A 365 15.86 14.17 -16.24
CA TYR A 365 16.22 15.40 -16.96
C TYR A 365 15.03 16.05 -17.72
N ASP A 366 14.02 15.25 -18.09
CA ASP A 366 12.75 15.72 -18.66
C ASP A 366 11.99 16.72 -17.75
N ASN A 367 12.27 16.73 -16.44
CA ASN A 367 11.56 17.58 -15.48
C ASN A 367 12.09 19.02 -15.38
N TYR A 368 13.25 19.31 -15.97
CA TYR A 368 13.82 20.65 -15.91
C TYR A 368 12.94 21.65 -16.69
N ALA A 369 12.68 22.82 -16.10
CA ALA A 369 11.82 23.88 -16.64
C ALA A 369 10.34 23.52 -16.93
N VAL A 370 9.83 22.36 -16.50
CA VAL A 370 8.43 21.96 -16.72
C VAL A 370 7.43 22.99 -16.18
N SER A 371 7.71 23.55 -15.00
CA SER A 371 6.86 24.58 -14.37
C SER A 371 6.77 25.86 -15.21
N LEU A 372 7.90 26.29 -15.78
CA LEU A 372 7.98 27.47 -16.64
C LEU A 372 7.26 27.24 -17.97
N ILE A 373 7.46 26.08 -18.60
CA ILE A 373 6.74 25.69 -19.82
C ILE A 373 5.23 25.65 -19.52
N PHE A 374 4.83 25.06 -18.40
CA PHE A 374 3.43 25.00 -18.01
C PHE A 374 2.82 26.39 -17.81
N GLU A 375 3.50 27.30 -17.12
CA GLU A 375 3.01 28.66 -16.90
C GLU A 375 2.87 29.45 -18.21
N LEU A 376 3.84 29.29 -19.10
CA LEU A 376 3.82 29.89 -20.43
C LEU A 376 2.62 29.38 -21.27
N VAL A 377 2.37 28.07 -21.25
CA VAL A 377 1.22 27.46 -21.95
C VAL A 377 -0.11 27.84 -21.29
N LYS A 378 -0.17 27.88 -19.94
CA LYS A 378 -1.37 28.22 -19.16
C LYS A 378 -1.81 29.67 -19.39
N ASN A 379 -0.85 30.58 -19.53
CA ASN A 379 -1.11 32.00 -19.79
C ASN A 379 -1.36 32.30 -21.29
N GLU A 380 -1.54 31.28 -22.12
CA GLU A 380 -1.82 31.40 -23.57
C GLU A 380 -0.80 32.28 -24.31
N ALA A 381 0.48 32.15 -23.95
CA ALA A 381 1.54 32.88 -24.65
C ALA A 381 1.55 32.55 -26.17
N PRO A 382 2.05 33.47 -27.02
CA PRO A 382 2.15 33.24 -28.46
C PRO A 382 2.90 31.94 -28.77
N LEU A 383 2.39 31.16 -29.74
CA LEU A 383 2.97 29.87 -30.14
C LEU A 383 4.47 29.98 -30.47
N GLU A 384 4.87 31.08 -31.08
CA GLU A 384 6.27 31.36 -31.46
C GLU A 384 7.18 31.38 -30.23
N GLU A 385 6.78 32.02 -29.14
CA GLU A 385 7.56 32.09 -27.90
C GLU A 385 7.65 30.74 -27.19
N ILE A 386 6.58 29.93 -27.25
CA ILE A 386 6.61 28.55 -26.74
C ILE A 386 7.66 27.74 -27.50
N VAL A 387 7.66 27.86 -28.83
CA VAL A 387 8.62 27.18 -29.70
C VAL A 387 10.04 27.65 -29.41
N LEU A 388 10.28 28.95 -29.37
CA LEU A 388 11.61 29.52 -29.09
C LEU A 388 12.18 29.04 -27.74
N LEU A 389 11.35 28.99 -26.69
CA LEU A 389 11.77 28.46 -25.40
C LEU A 389 12.09 26.97 -25.46
N THR A 390 11.19 26.16 -26.05
CA THR A 390 11.40 24.70 -26.13
C THR A 390 12.63 24.35 -26.97
N ASP A 391 12.83 25.03 -28.11
CA ASP A 391 14.02 24.88 -28.95
C ASP A 391 15.29 25.30 -28.22
N PHE A 392 15.25 26.40 -27.45
CA PHE A 392 16.36 26.84 -26.62
C PHE A 392 16.76 25.77 -25.59
N LEU A 393 15.79 25.19 -24.87
CA LEU A 393 16.03 24.15 -23.87
C LEU A 393 16.61 22.86 -24.48
N VAL A 394 16.17 22.50 -25.69
CA VAL A 394 16.69 21.34 -26.42
C VAL A 394 18.12 21.61 -26.91
N ARG A 395 18.38 22.77 -27.55
CA ARG A 395 19.71 23.13 -28.09
C ARG A 395 20.76 23.25 -27.00
N THR A 396 20.38 23.79 -25.84
CA THR A 396 21.28 23.93 -24.68
C THR A 396 21.42 22.64 -23.87
N LYS A 397 20.78 21.53 -24.27
CA LYS A 397 20.76 20.23 -23.58
C LYS A 397 20.25 20.32 -22.13
N ARG A 398 19.40 21.31 -21.83
CA ARG A 398 18.77 21.47 -20.51
C ARG A 398 17.53 20.59 -20.37
N ASN A 399 16.77 20.40 -21.45
CA ASN A 399 15.64 19.48 -21.52
C ASN A 399 15.41 19.04 -22.98
N GLU A 400 15.74 17.80 -23.32
CA GLU A 400 15.60 17.28 -24.70
C GLU A 400 14.15 17.06 -25.13
N ARG A 401 13.23 16.94 -24.16
CA ARG A 401 11.81 16.64 -24.39
C ARG A 401 10.91 17.83 -24.07
N ALA A 402 11.45 19.04 -24.11
CA ALA A 402 10.71 20.27 -23.79
C ALA A 402 9.41 20.43 -24.62
N LEU A 403 9.45 20.10 -25.92
CA LEU A 403 8.24 20.16 -26.76
C LEU A 403 7.20 19.10 -26.37
N HIS A 404 7.63 17.89 -25.99
CA HIS A 404 6.73 16.86 -25.46
C HIS A 404 6.09 17.30 -24.14
N VAL A 405 6.86 17.94 -23.26
CA VAL A 405 6.37 18.53 -22.01
C VAL A 405 5.32 19.60 -22.30
N ALA A 406 5.57 20.51 -23.25
CA ALA A 406 4.58 21.53 -23.64
C ALA A 406 3.28 20.89 -24.15
N CYS A 407 3.39 19.85 -24.98
CA CYS A 407 2.25 19.06 -25.46
C CYS A 407 1.49 18.40 -24.30
N GLU A 408 2.20 17.80 -23.34
CA GLU A 408 1.61 17.15 -22.17
C GLU A 408 0.88 18.16 -21.26
N CYS A 409 1.50 19.31 -21.01
CA CYS A 409 0.92 20.41 -20.24
C CYS A 409 -0.38 20.92 -20.88
N ALA A 410 -0.37 21.17 -22.19
CA ALA A 410 -1.54 21.62 -22.94
C ALA A 410 -2.66 20.55 -22.95
N ALA A 411 -2.30 19.28 -23.14
CA ALA A 411 -3.26 18.17 -23.15
C ALA A 411 -3.93 17.94 -21.78
N LYS A 412 -3.17 18.03 -20.68
CA LYS A 412 -3.69 17.81 -19.32
C LYS A 412 -4.71 18.87 -18.90
N HIS A 413 -4.54 20.10 -19.38
CA HIS A 413 -5.34 21.25 -18.99
C HIS A 413 -6.36 21.67 -20.05
N SER A 414 -6.47 20.92 -21.15
CA SER A 414 -7.39 21.22 -22.26
C SER A 414 -7.21 22.64 -22.79
N ILE A 415 -5.97 22.99 -23.11
CA ILE A 415 -5.61 24.32 -23.63
C ILE A 415 -5.69 24.28 -25.16
N GLY A 416 -6.37 25.28 -25.75
CA GLY A 416 -6.71 25.31 -27.18
C GLY A 416 -5.52 25.28 -28.15
N ILE A 417 -4.30 25.58 -27.68
CA ILE A 417 -3.07 25.54 -28.49
C ILE A 417 -2.57 24.12 -28.79
N TYR A 418 -3.13 23.11 -28.11
CA TYR A 418 -2.64 21.73 -28.21
C TYR A 418 -2.61 21.15 -29.64
N PRO A 419 -3.64 21.32 -30.50
CA PRO A 419 -3.59 20.84 -31.88
C PRO A 419 -2.46 21.46 -32.71
N GLU A 420 -2.10 22.73 -32.47
CA GLU A 420 -0.99 23.40 -33.16
C GLU A 420 0.36 22.84 -32.69
N LEU A 421 0.51 22.58 -31.39
CA LEU A 421 1.69 21.90 -30.85
C LEU A 421 1.88 20.50 -31.44
N LEU A 422 0.79 19.74 -31.64
CA LEU A 422 0.86 18.43 -32.31
C LEU A 422 1.31 18.53 -33.77
N LYS A 423 0.90 19.57 -34.52
CA LYS A 423 1.39 19.80 -35.88
C LYS A 423 2.89 20.07 -35.90
N LEU A 424 3.41 20.80 -34.92
CA LEU A 424 4.84 21.04 -34.77
C LEU A 424 5.58 19.76 -34.41
N LEU A 425 5.05 18.98 -33.47
CA LEU A 425 5.62 17.69 -33.08
C LEU A 425 5.65 16.70 -34.25
N LYS A 426 4.64 16.71 -35.12
CA LYS A 426 4.60 15.87 -36.35
C LYS A 426 5.75 16.18 -37.31
N LYS A 427 6.31 17.39 -37.31
CA LYS A 427 7.49 17.72 -38.13
C LYS A 427 8.76 17.06 -37.60
N GLN A 428 8.81 16.75 -36.31
CA GLN A 428 9.97 16.13 -35.65
C GLN A 428 9.85 14.61 -35.54
N GLU A 429 8.65 14.08 -35.29
CA GLU A 429 8.40 12.65 -35.10
C GLU A 429 7.04 12.19 -35.65
N ASP A 430 6.91 10.88 -35.89
CA ASP A 430 5.62 10.28 -36.24
C ASP A 430 4.71 10.18 -35.01
N LEU A 431 3.59 10.90 -35.07
CA LEU A 431 2.57 10.90 -34.03
C LEU A 431 1.92 9.51 -33.89
N ARG A 432 1.74 9.09 -32.64
CA ARG A 432 1.00 7.86 -32.27
C ARG A 432 -0.44 8.20 -31.86
N PRO A 433 -1.37 7.23 -31.89
CA PRO A 433 -2.79 7.48 -31.57
C PRO A 433 -3.04 8.08 -30.18
N HIS A 434 -2.22 7.74 -29.19
CA HIS A 434 -2.41 8.19 -27.80
C HIS A 434 -2.37 9.71 -27.58
N TYR A 435 -1.70 10.47 -28.45
CA TYR A 435 -1.71 11.93 -28.41
C TYR A 435 -3.12 12.51 -28.69
N PHE A 436 -3.99 11.77 -29.38
CA PHE A 436 -5.31 12.23 -29.75
C PHE A 436 -6.39 11.87 -28.71
N TRP A 437 -6.09 11.00 -27.73
CA TRP A 437 -7.07 10.61 -26.71
C TRP A 437 -7.61 11.78 -25.90
N PRO A 438 -6.79 12.74 -25.41
CA PRO A 438 -7.29 13.93 -24.73
C PRO A 438 -8.23 14.76 -25.63
N LEU A 439 -7.87 14.93 -26.91
CA LEU A 439 -8.67 15.67 -27.89
C LEU A 439 -10.04 15.01 -28.14
N ILE A 440 -10.08 13.69 -28.31
CA ILE A 440 -11.35 12.94 -28.50
C ILE A 440 -12.27 13.17 -27.30
N VAL A 441 -11.70 13.22 -26.09
CA VAL A 441 -12.49 13.37 -24.86
C VAL A 441 -13.03 14.78 -24.71
N GLU A 442 -12.19 15.77 -24.97
CA GLU A 442 -12.52 17.20 -24.89
C GLU A 442 -13.52 17.63 -25.97
N HIS A 443 -13.23 17.34 -27.24
CA HIS A 443 -14.12 17.71 -28.35
C HIS A 443 -15.48 17.03 -28.23
N PHE A 444 -15.55 15.82 -27.65
CA PHE A 444 -16.83 15.20 -27.32
C PHE A 444 -17.61 15.96 -26.24
N ALA A 445 -16.92 16.49 -25.22
CA ALA A 445 -17.57 17.27 -24.18
C ALA A 445 -18.10 18.62 -24.70
N GLN A 446 -17.41 19.22 -25.68
CA GLN A 446 -17.81 20.49 -26.30
C GLN A 446 -18.90 20.32 -27.38
N ASN A 447 -18.69 19.38 -28.32
CA ASN A 447 -19.47 19.27 -29.56
C ASN A 447 -20.08 17.87 -29.78
N GLY A 448 -20.10 17.00 -28.77
CA GLY A 448 -20.67 15.65 -28.87
C GLY A 448 -20.01 14.79 -29.95
N GLU A 449 -20.81 14.04 -30.72
CA GLU A 449 -20.32 13.11 -31.74
C GLU A 449 -19.60 13.82 -32.91
N ALA A 450 -20.04 15.03 -33.28
CA ALA A 450 -19.42 15.82 -34.32
C ALA A 450 -17.97 16.17 -33.96
N GLY A 451 -17.71 16.49 -32.68
CA GLY A 451 -16.37 16.76 -32.18
C GLY A 451 -15.42 15.55 -32.31
N VAL A 452 -15.89 14.34 -31.99
CA VAL A 452 -15.11 13.11 -32.19
C VAL A 452 -14.76 12.92 -33.66
N MET A 453 -15.75 13.14 -34.54
CA MET A 453 -15.59 13.03 -35.98
C MET A 453 -14.62 14.05 -36.56
N ASP A 454 -14.50 15.24 -35.98
CA ASP A 454 -13.53 16.25 -36.40
C ASP A 454 -12.11 15.92 -35.94
N VAL A 455 -11.95 15.30 -34.77
CA VAL A 455 -10.65 14.76 -34.33
C VAL A 455 -10.19 13.63 -35.26
N LEU A 456 -11.09 12.75 -35.72
CA LEU A 456 -10.74 11.72 -36.70
C LEU A 456 -10.29 12.34 -38.05
N LYS A 457 -10.94 13.42 -38.52
CA LYS A 457 -10.46 14.17 -39.69
C LYS A 457 -9.08 14.79 -39.44
N LEU A 458 -8.83 15.30 -38.23
CA LEU A 458 -7.51 15.83 -37.86
C LEU A 458 -6.43 14.73 -37.89
N MET A 459 -6.73 13.54 -37.36
CA MET A 459 -5.85 12.38 -37.43
C MET A 459 -5.55 11.98 -38.88
N GLN A 460 -6.57 12.00 -39.75
CA GLN A 460 -6.42 11.74 -41.18
C GLN A 460 -5.50 12.78 -41.85
N ARG A 461 -5.69 14.08 -41.56
CA ARG A 461 -4.82 15.16 -42.08
C ARG A 461 -3.38 15.01 -41.61
N LEU A 462 -3.16 14.58 -40.38
CA LEU A 462 -1.83 14.33 -39.79
C LEU A 462 -1.25 12.96 -40.16
N LYS A 463 -1.97 12.17 -40.98
CA LYS A 463 -1.59 10.82 -41.42
C LYS A 463 -1.29 9.85 -40.27
N THR A 464 -2.03 9.96 -39.16
CA THR A 464 -1.92 9.05 -38.02
C THR A 464 -2.90 7.89 -38.20
N GLU A 465 -2.40 6.65 -38.28
CA GLU A 465 -3.25 5.46 -38.37
C GLU A 465 -3.95 5.19 -37.04
N LEU A 466 -5.27 4.94 -37.07
CA LEU A 466 -6.03 4.54 -35.90
C LEU A 466 -5.74 3.09 -35.52
N ASP A 467 -5.53 2.84 -34.23
CA ASP A 467 -5.41 1.49 -33.67
C ASP A 467 -6.76 0.99 -33.11
N ALA A 468 -6.84 -0.32 -32.91
CA ALA A 468 -8.03 -0.98 -32.37
C ALA A 468 -8.39 -0.49 -30.95
N GLU A 469 -7.39 -0.15 -30.14
CA GLU A 469 -7.57 0.36 -28.78
C GLU A 469 -8.25 1.74 -28.77
N THR A 470 -7.77 2.68 -29.60
CA THR A 470 -8.37 4.03 -29.70
C THR A 470 -9.83 3.92 -30.14
N ILE A 471 -10.11 3.08 -31.14
CA ILE A 471 -11.47 2.89 -31.66
C ILE A 471 -12.40 2.29 -30.60
N SER A 472 -11.99 1.19 -29.95
CA SER A 472 -12.82 0.46 -28.99
C SER A 472 -13.09 1.24 -27.70
N VAL A 473 -12.09 1.94 -27.16
CA VAL A 473 -12.18 2.59 -25.84
C VAL A 473 -12.65 4.04 -25.94
N PHE A 474 -12.15 4.80 -26.92
CA PHE A 474 -12.36 6.25 -26.95
C PHE A 474 -13.38 6.70 -27.99
N VAL A 475 -13.51 5.99 -29.12
CA VAL A 475 -14.38 6.42 -30.23
C VAL A 475 -15.77 5.80 -30.14
N LEU A 476 -15.89 4.47 -30.26
CA LEU A 476 -17.19 3.79 -30.37
C LEU A 476 -18.15 4.05 -29.19
N PRO A 477 -17.71 4.04 -27.91
CA PRO A 477 -18.62 4.30 -26.78
C PRO A 477 -19.25 5.69 -26.77
N LYS A 478 -18.67 6.64 -27.51
CA LYS A 478 -19.14 8.03 -27.60
C LYS A 478 -20.10 8.26 -28.76
N LEU A 479 -20.32 7.30 -29.66
CA LEU A 479 -21.10 7.47 -30.89
C LEU A 479 -22.48 6.78 -30.83
N ALA A 480 -23.20 6.94 -29.71
CA ALA A 480 -24.46 6.22 -29.48
C ALA A 480 -25.58 6.55 -30.50
N ILE A 481 -25.62 7.77 -31.04
CA ILE A 481 -26.59 8.23 -32.03
C ILE A 481 -26.20 7.73 -33.41
N SER A 482 -24.96 7.98 -33.84
CA SER A 482 -24.45 7.54 -35.14
C SER A 482 -24.50 6.01 -35.29
N LEU A 483 -24.26 5.26 -34.22
CA LEU A 483 -24.27 3.79 -34.24
C LEU A 483 -25.69 3.18 -34.29
N LYS A 484 -26.77 3.96 -34.24
CA LYS A 484 -28.13 3.41 -34.43
C LYS A 484 -28.25 2.75 -35.81
N ASP A 485 -27.80 3.45 -36.84
CA ASP A 485 -27.70 2.90 -38.19
C ASP A 485 -26.25 2.52 -38.50
N VAL A 486 -26.03 1.22 -38.56
CA VAL A 486 -24.72 0.61 -38.74
C VAL A 486 -24.11 0.97 -40.10
N ARG A 487 -24.93 1.10 -41.15
CA ARG A 487 -24.42 1.34 -42.51
C ARG A 487 -23.89 2.77 -42.66
N THR A 488 -24.62 3.74 -42.14
CA THR A 488 -24.19 5.15 -42.16
C THR A 488 -22.97 5.35 -41.28
N ALA A 489 -22.90 4.72 -40.10
CA ALA A 489 -21.72 4.78 -39.24
C ALA A 489 -20.45 4.26 -39.95
N LEU A 490 -20.53 3.09 -40.61
CA LEU A 490 -19.38 2.52 -41.33
C LEU A 490 -18.92 3.42 -42.48
N LYS A 491 -19.86 4.01 -43.23
CA LYS A 491 -19.53 4.97 -44.29
C LYS A 491 -18.84 6.22 -43.73
N GLN A 492 -19.29 6.74 -42.59
CA GLN A 492 -18.67 7.91 -41.96
C GLN A 492 -17.22 7.65 -41.51
N PHE A 493 -16.89 6.42 -41.09
CA PHE A 493 -15.52 6.02 -40.78
C PHE A 493 -14.67 5.86 -42.04
N GLU A 494 -15.23 5.27 -43.10
CA GLU A 494 -14.56 5.12 -44.39
C GLU A 494 -14.21 6.49 -45.01
N ASP A 495 -15.15 7.43 -45.00
CA ASP A 495 -14.95 8.82 -45.49
C ASP A 495 -13.81 9.55 -44.74
N ARG A 496 -13.48 9.12 -43.51
CA ARG A 496 -12.42 9.68 -42.65
C ARG A 496 -11.11 8.89 -42.72
N GLY A 497 -11.00 7.95 -43.66
CA GLY A 497 -9.79 7.19 -43.93
C GLY A 497 -9.49 6.07 -42.92
N VAL A 498 -10.49 5.62 -42.16
CA VAL A 498 -10.30 4.48 -41.24
C VAL A 498 -10.28 3.18 -42.05
N LYS A 499 -9.17 2.43 -41.96
CA LYS A 499 -9.05 1.12 -42.63
C LYS A 499 -10.08 0.15 -42.07
N MET A 500 -10.91 -0.41 -42.95
CA MET A 500 -11.97 -1.35 -42.55
C MET A 500 -11.39 -2.60 -41.86
N SER A 501 -10.19 -3.05 -42.25
CA SER A 501 -9.51 -4.17 -41.57
C SER A 501 -9.28 -3.95 -40.07
N VAL A 502 -9.05 -2.70 -39.65
CA VAL A 502 -8.79 -2.34 -38.23
C VAL A 502 -10.10 -2.04 -37.50
N LEU A 503 -11.10 -1.49 -38.20
CA LEU A 503 -12.39 -1.12 -37.62
C LEU A 503 -13.28 -2.34 -37.30
N MET A 504 -13.23 -3.39 -38.13
CA MET A 504 -14.21 -4.46 -38.10
C MET A 504 -14.25 -5.22 -36.77
N THR A 505 -13.10 -5.62 -36.21
CA THR A 505 -13.07 -6.33 -34.93
C THR A 505 -13.59 -5.47 -33.76
N PRO A 506 -13.10 -4.23 -33.52
CA PRO A 506 -13.66 -3.34 -32.49
C PRO A 506 -15.16 -3.05 -32.67
N PHE A 507 -15.60 -2.84 -33.91
CA PHE A 507 -16.99 -2.52 -34.22
C PHE A 507 -17.92 -3.69 -33.93
N VAL A 508 -17.56 -4.90 -34.37
CA VAL A 508 -18.29 -6.14 -34.06
C VAL A 508 -18.30 -6.39 -32.55
N SER A 509 -17.16 -6.25 -31.87
CA SER A 509 -17.05 -6.37 -30.42
C SER A 509 -18.02 -5.42 -29.69
N HIS A 510 -18.12 -4.16 -30.12
CA HIS A 510 -19.03 -3.18 -29.55
C HIS A 510 -20.51 -3.56 -29.74
N LEU A 511 -20.90 -4.05 -30.92
CA LEU A 511 -22.26 -4.54 -31.18
C LEU A 511 -22.61 -5.75 -30.29
N LEU A 512 -21.67 -6.65 -30.05
CA LEU A 512 -21.87 -7.79 -29.14
C LEU A 512 -22.09 -7.34 -27.70
N TYR A 513 -21.35 -6.34 -27.21
CA TYR A 513 -21.60 -5.75 -25.89
C TYR A 513 -23.01 -5.15 -25.76
N GLN A 514 -23.58 -4.63 -26.85
CA GLN A 514 -24.94 -4.08 -26.89
C GLN A 514 -26.04 -5.13 -27.15
N ASN A 515 -25.71 -6.43 -27.18
CA ASN A 515 -26.64 -7.53 -27.50
C ASN A 515 -27.25 -7.44 -28.93
N ARG A 516 -26.57 -6.79 -29.88
CA ARG A 516 -27.02 -6.61 -31.27
C ARG A 516 -26.43 -7.67 -32.22
N PHE A 517 -26.71 -8.94 -31.93
CA PHE A 517 -26.11 -10.08 -32.64
C PHE A 517 -26.47 -10.15 -34.14
N GLN A 518 -27.70 -9.80 -34.52
CA GLN A 518 -28.13 -9.80 -35.93
C GLN A 518 -27.41 -8.72 -36.75
N ASP A 519 -27.17 -7.55 -36.15
CA ASP A 519 -26.39 -6.49 -36.80
C ASP A 519 -24.93 -6.89 -36.97
N ALA A 520 -24.34 -7.54 -35.96
CA ALA A 520 -22.99 -8.10 -36.06
C ALA A 520 -22.87 -9.14 -37.19
N ILE A 521 -23.86 -10.04 -37.31
CA ILE A 521 -23.99 -10.99 -38.43
C ILE A 521 -24.05 -10.25 -39.77
N ASN A 522 -24.91 -9.25 -39.88
CA ASN A 522 -25.12 -8.51 -41.12
C ASN A 522 -23.84 -7.78 -41.56
N VAL A 523 -23.13 -7.14 -40.63
CA VAL A 523 -21.85 -6.47 -40.87
C VAL A 523 -20.79 -7.45 -41.34
N VAL A 524 -20.63 -8.57 -40.63
CA VAL A 524 -19.67 -9.59 -41.01
C VAL A 524 -20.02 -10.21 -42.35
N LYS A 525 -21.28 -10.35 -42.73
CA LYS A 525 -21.67 -10.79 -44.09
C LYS A 525 -21.33 -9.77 -45.17
N LEU A 526 -21.68 -8.50 -44.94
CA LEU A 526 -21.52 -7.40 -45.90
C LEU A 526 -20.06 -7.12 -46.27
N TYR A 527 -19.14 -7.18 -45.30
CA TYR A 527 -17.73 -6.86 -45.53
C TYR A 527 -16.85 -8.12 -45.56
N SER A 528 -15.91 -8.19 -46.49
CA SER A 528 -14.99 -9.35 -46.67
C SER A 528 -13.79 -9.35 -45.72
N SER A 529 -13.62 -8.31 -44.91
CA SER A 529 -12.53 -8.18 -43.95
C SER A 529 -12.50 -9.34 -42.95
N LYS A 530 -11.31 -9.87 -42.69
CA LYS A 530 -11.10 -10.88 -41.64
C LYS A 530 -11.28 -10.25 -40.26
N VAL A 531 -11.86 -11.01 -39.34
CA VAL A 531 -12.12 -10.57 -37.97
C VAL A 531 -11.21 -11.34 -37.02
N ASP A 532 -10.60 -10.62 -36.08
CA ASP A 532 -9.81 -11.25 -35.02
C ASP A 532 -10.77 -11.83 -33.98
N THR A 533 -10.86 -13.15 -33.96
CA THR A 533 -11.73 -13.91 -33.08
C THR A 533 -11.27 -13.88 -31.62
N GLU A 534 -9.98 -13.67 -31.34
CA GLU A 534 -9.45 -13.63 -29.96
C GLU A 534 -10.06 -12.44 -29.20
N ALA A 535 -10.07 -11.26 -29.82
CA ALA A 535 -10.64 -10.04 -29.25
C ALA A 535 -12.17 -10.06 -29.04
N LEU A 536 -12.88 -11.07 -29.59
CA LEU A 536 -14.33 -11.21 -29.44
C LEU A 536 -14.73 -12.11 -28.25
N ILE A 537 -13.80 -12.83 -27.62
CA ILE A 537 -14.10 -13.79 -26.55
C ILE A 537 -14.81 -13.13 -25.38
N TYR A 538 -14.27 -12.04 -24.84
CA TYR A 538 -14.84 -11.39 -23.66
C TYR A 538 -16.28 -10.86 -23.86
N PRO A 539 -16.62 -10.16 -24.97
CA PRO A 539 -18.01 -9.83 -25.29
C PRO A 539 -18.93 -11.06 -25.30
N LEU A 540 -18.48 -12.17 -25.90
CA LEU A 540 -19.25 -13.41 -25.98
C LEU A 540 -19.44 -14.04 -24.58
N VAL A 541 -18.38 -14.11 -23.76
CA VAL A 541 -18.42 -14.59 -22.37
C VAL A 541 -19.43 -13.77 -21.55
N LEU A 542 -19.36 -12.44 -21.65
CA LEU A 542 -20.26 -11.55 -20.92
C LEU A 542 -21.72 -11.79 -21.29
N GLN A 543 -22.06 -11.81 -22.57
CA GLN A 543 -23.44 -12.01 -23.02
C GLN A 543 -23.97 -13.41 -22.68
N THR A 544 -23.13 -14.44 -22.82
CA THR A 544 -23.46 -15.83 -22.41
C THR A 544 -23.73 -15.91 -20.90
N THR A 545 -23.09 -15.06 -20.10
CA THR A 545 -23.29 -15.02 -18.65
C THR A 545 -24.56 -14.26 -18.24
N ILE A 546 -24.94 -13.21 -18.98
CA ILE A 546 -26.12 -12.40 -18.71
C ILE A 546 -27.41 -13.09 -19.18
N ASN A 547 -27.38 -13.68 -20.39
CA ASN A 547 -28.55 -14.26 -21.05
C ASN A 547 -28.43 -15.79 -21.13
N LYS A 548 -29.24 -16.50 -20.34
CA LYS A 548 -29.24 -17.98 -20.25
C LYS A 548 -30.36 -18.66 -21.05
N SER A 549 -31.05 -17.95 -21.95
CA SER A 549 -32.14 -18.54 -22.75
C SER A 549 -31.62 -19.40 -23.90
N THR A 550 -32.35 -20.45 -24.26
CA THR A 550 -32.01 -21.33 -25.38
C THR A 550 -31.95 -20.58 -26.72
N GLU A 551 -32.88 -19.64 -26.94
CA GLU A 551 -32.88 -18.76 -28.13
C GLU A 551 -31.60 -17.92 -28.23
N HIS A 552 -31.06 -17.48 -27.09
CA HIS A 552 -29.80 -16.74 -27.06
C HIS A 552 -28.61 -17.66 -27.38
N PHE A 553 -28.58 -18.89 -26.88
CA PHE A 553 -27.55 -19.87 -27.24
C PHE A 553 -27.59 -20.26 -28.72
N GLN A 554 -28.77 -20.34 -29.35
CA GLN A 554 -28.92 -20.52 -30.80
C GLN A 554 -28.35 -19.35 -31.58
N THR A 555 -28.71 -18.12 -31.17
CA THR A 555 -28.17 -16.90 -31.79
C THR A 555 -26.65 -16.83 -31.64
N MET A 556 -26.13 -17.18 -30.46
CA MET A 556 -24.70 -17.23 -30.15
C MET A 556 -23.97 -18.26 -31.03
N ALA A 557 -24.52 -19.46 -31.18
CA ALA A 557 -23.94 -20.49 -32.04
C ALA A 557 -23.93 -20.05 -33.52
N SER A 558 -25.01 -19.42 -34.00
CA SER A 558 -25.06 -18.84 -35.35
C SER A 558 -23.98 -17.77 -35.57
N VAL A 559 -23.74 -16.93 -34.57
CA VAL A 559 -22.71 -15.88 -34.59
C VAL A 559 -21.30 -16.48 -34.62
N ILE A 560 -21.01 -17.44 -33.73
CA ILE A 560 -19.71 -18.14 -33.67
C ILE A 560 -19.41 -18.84 -34.99
N ARG A 561 -20.41 -19.49 -35.61
CA ARG A 561 -20.26 -20.13 -36.92
C ARG A 561 -19.86 -19.12 -38.00
N GLN A 562 -20.51 -17.97 -38.06
CA GLN A 562 -20.21 -16.95 -39.06
C GLN A 562 -18.85 -16.28 -38.82
N PHE A 563 -18.46 -16.07 -37.56
CA PHE A 563 -17.14 -15.52 -37.23
C PHE A 563 -16.02 -16.50 -37.56
N ARG A 564 -16.23 -17.81 -37.41
CA ARG A 564 -15.27 -18.83 -37.84
C ARG A 564 -14.95 -18.72 -39.33
N ASP A 565 -15.98 -18.58 -40.16
CA ASP A 565 -15.81 -18.53 -41.62
C ASP A 565 -15.03 -17.27 -42.09
N LYS A 566 -15.02 -16.20 -41.28
CA LYS A 566 -14.26 -14.96 -41.52
C LYS A 566 -13.12 -14.73 -40.53
N ALA A 567 -12.69 -15.76 -39.81
CA ALA A 567 -11.65 -15.64 -38.80
C ALA A 567 -10.30 -15.26 -39.42
N GLN A 568 -9.57 -14.36 -38.77
CA GLN A 568 -8.19 -14.03 -39.16
C GLN A 568 -7.28 -15.26 -39.06
N ASN A 569 -7.46 -16.05 -38.00
CA ASN A 569 -6.79 -17.34 -37.80
C ASN A 569 -7.80 -18.49 -37.89
N PRO A 570 -7.83 -19.28 -38.98
CA PRO A 570 -8.81 -20.33 -39.17
C PRO A 570 -8.60 -21.55 -38.25
N LYS A 571 -7.42 -21.67 -37.63
CA LYS A 571 -7.11 -22.74 -36.66
C LYS A 571 -7.53 -22.38 -35.23
N HIS A 572 -8.04 -21.17 -35.01
CA HIS A 572 -8.37 -20.69 -33.69
C HIS A 572 -9.66 -21.32 -33.13
N ASP A 573 -9.58 -21.92 -31.95
CA ASP A 573 -10.70 -22.52 -31.24
C ASP A 573 -11.54 -21.49 -30.45
N LEU A 574 -12.28 -20.63 -31.15
CA LEU A 574 -13.13 -19.61 -30.53
C LEU A 574 -14.18 -20.23 -29.58
N ALA A 575 -14.79 -21.34 -29.99
CA ALA A 575 -15.85 -22.00 -29.24
C ALA A 575 -15.32 -22.69 -27.96
N GLY A 576 -14.18 -23.38 -28.06
CA GLY A 576 -13.55 -24.02 -26.91
C GLY A 576 -12.95 -23.02 -25.92
N GLN A 577 -12.34 -21.93 -26.41
CA GLN A 577 -11.83 -20.86 -25.55
C GLN A 577 -12.96 -20.13 -24.79
N LEU A 578 -14.12 -19.90 -25.44
CA LEU A 578 -15.32 -19.40 -24.76
C LEU A 578 -15.72 -20.33 -23.60
N LEU A 579 -15.77 -21.65 -23.84
CA LEU A 579 -16.13 -22.63 -22.80
C LEU A 579 -15.11 -22.65 -21.64
N MET A 580 -13.83 -22.51 -21.95
CA MET A 580 -12.74 -22.45 -20.97
C MET A 580 -12.86 -21.23 -20.05
N GLU A 581 -13.13 -20.06 -20.62
CA GLU A 581 -13.33 -18.81 -19.85
C GLU A 581 -14.59 -18.84 -18.98
N LEU A 582 -15.67 -19.45 -19.48
CA LEU A 582 -16.91 -19.63 -18.71
C LEU A 582 -16.72 -20.53 -17.48
N ILE A 583 -15.79 -21.50 -17.56
CA ILE A 583 -15.43 -22.40 -16.46
C ILE A 583 -14.46 -21.75 -15.47
N SER A 584 -13.48 -21.00 -15.97
CA SER A 584 -12.44 -20.36 -15.15
C SER A 584 -12.97 -19.23 -14.27
N ASN A 585 -14.06 -18.58 -14.68
CA ASN A 585 -14.60 -17.42 -13.98
C ASN A 585 -15.39 -17.81 -12.70
N ARG A 586 -14.74 -17.68 -11.53
CA ARG A 586 -15.30 -17.99 -10.21
C ARG A 586 -16.62 -17.28 -9.85
N LYS A 587 -16.97 -16.18 -10.54
CA LYS A 587 -18.22 -15.43 -10.30
C LYS A 587 -19.37 -15.89 -11.18
N SER A 588 -19.09 -16.48 -12.34
CA SER A 588 -20.13 -17.05 -13.19
C SER A 588 -20.50 -18.43 -12.65
N LYS A 589 -21.60 -18.48 -11.88
CA LYS A 589 -22.33 -19.71 -11.60
C LYS A 589 -23.00 -20.18 -12.90
N HIS A 590 -22.19 -20.64 -13.86
CA HIS A 590 -22.71 -21.41 -14.98
C HIS A 590 -23.04 -22.79 -14.46
N ASP A 591 -24.32 -23.09 -14.40
CA ASP A 591 -24.81 -24.41 -14.04
C ASP A 591 -24.39 -25.37 -15.16
N ALA A 592 -24.02 -26.60 -14.80
CA ALA A 592 -23.65 -27.62 -15.78
C ALA A 592 -24.72 -27.83 -16.86
N SER A 593 -25.99 -27.54 -16.55
CA SER A 593 -27.12 -27.53 -17.50
C SER A 593 -27.01 -26.46 -18.60
N SER A 594 -26.51 -25.26 -18.27
CA SER A 594 -26.33 -24.16 -19.22
C SER A 594 -25.19 -24.47 -20.19
N ILE A 595 -24.07 -25.00 -19.68
CA ILE A 595 -22.95 -25.44 -20.51
C ILE A 595 -23.37 -26.62 -21.40
N ARG A 596 -24.18 -27.56 -20.86
CA ARG A 596 -24.74 -28.67 -21.64
C ARG A 596 -25.64 -28.19 -22.78
N SER A 597 -26.48 -27.20 -22.53
CA SER A 597 -27.36 -26.61 -23.56
C SER A 597 -26.56 -25.93 -24.65
N LEU A 598 -25.50 -25.18 -24.28
CA LEU A 598 -24.60 -24.55 -25.25
C LEU A 598 -23.84 -25.59 -26.11
N LEU A 599 -23.37 -26.68 -25.50
CA LEU A 599 -22.73 -27.79 -26.22
C LEU A 599 -23.70 -28.50 -27.19
N GLN A 600 -24.97 -28.63 -26.82
CA GLN A 600 -26.01 -29.16 -27.71
C GLN A 600 -26.21 -28.25 -28.92
N GLU A 601 -26.29 -26.94 -28.72
CA GLU A 601 -26.40 -25.98 -29.82
C GLU A 601 -25.14 -25.94 -30.70
N PHE A 602 -23.95 -26.12 -30.13
CA PHE A 602 -22.72 -26.27 -30.90
C PHE A 602 -22.76 -27.51 -31.80
N SER A 603 -23.35 -28.62 -31.32
CA SER A 603 -23.57 -29.82 -32.12
C SER A 603 -24.53 -29.55 -33.28
N THR A 604 -25.69 -28.93 -33.01
CA THR A 604 -26.69 -28.57 -34.02
C THR A 604 -26.11 -27.66 -35.12
N HIS A 605 -25.28 -26.68 -34.73
CA HIS A 605 -24.65 -25.73 -35.65
C HIS A 605 -23.31 -26.21 -36.24
N GLN A 606 -22.89 -27.46 -35.99
CA GLN A 606 -21.63 -28.06 -36.48
C GLN A 606 -20.38 -27.24 -36.11
N ILE A 607 -20.35 -26.75 -34.88
CA ILE A 607 -19.21 -26.04 -34.29
C ILE A 607 -18.31 -27.08 -33.62
N ARG A 608 -17.01 -27.01 -33.89
CA ARG A 608 -16.00 -27.93 -33.35
C ARG A 608 -15.18 -27.23 -32.28
N ILE A 609 -14.61 -28.01 -31.36
CA ILE A 609 -13.72 -27.56 -30.29
C ILE A 609 -12.39 -28.33 -30.36
N SER A 610 -11.31 -27.73 -29.87
CA SER A 610 -10.00 -28.39 -29.83
C SER A 610 -9.96 -29.53 -28.80
N ARG A 611 -9.06 -30.48 -29.03
CA ARG A 611 -8.78 -31.58 -28.08
C ARG A 611 -8.39 -31.06 -26.69
N MET A 612 -7.66 -29.94 -26.64
CA MET A 612 -7.25 -29.30 -25.39
C MET A 612 -8.46 -28.79 -24.60
N SER A 613 -9.32 -27.99 -25.21
CA SER A 613 -10.58 -27.50 -24.61
C SER A 613 -11.43 -28.65 -24.09
N ALA A 614 -11.60 -29.70 -24.91
CA ALA A 614 -12.35 -30.90 -24.54
C ALA A 614 -11.76 -31.62 -23.30
N SER A 615 -10.43 -31.73 -23.20
CA SER A 615 -9.77 -32.36 -22.06
C SER A 615 -9.99 -31.59 -20.74
N VAL A 616 -9.88 -30.26 -20.78
CA VAL A 616 -10.07 -29.41 -19.59
C VAL A 616 -11.53 -29.40 -19.15
N LEU A 617 -12.46 -29.34 -20.10
CA LEU A 617 -13.90 -29.49 -19.85
C LEU A 617 -14.19 -30.79 -19.08
N LYS A 618 -13.66 -31.93 -19.55
CA LYS A 618 -13.84 -33.22 -18.89
C LYS A 618 -13.27 -33.22 -17.47
N ASN A 619 -12.05 -32.72 -17.28
CA ASN A 619 -11.41 -32.65 -15.95
C ASN A 619 -12.23 -31.79 -14.97
N HIS A 620 -12.79 -30.67 -15.44
CA HIS A 620 -13.65 -29.81 -14.62
C HIS A 620 -14.93 -30.53 -14.18
N PHE A 621 -15.66 -31.15 -15.11
CA PHE A 621 -16.89 -31.88 -14.78
C PHE A 621 -16.64 -33.14 -13.93
N GLN A 622 -15.47 -33.79 -14.07
CA GLN A 622 -15.04 -34.88 -13.19
C GLN A 622 -14.82 -34.41 -11.75
N LYS A 623 -14.06 -33.32 -11.56
CA LYS A 623 -13.84 -32.72 -10.22
C LYS A 623 -15.16 -32.30 -9.55
N ALA A 624 -16.11 -31.81 -10.34
CA ALA A 624 -17.44 -31.42 -9.86
C ALA A 624 -18.42 -32.60 -9.65
N ARG A 625 -18.03 -33.85 -9.96
CA ARG A 625 -18.90 -35.06 -9.96
C ARG A 625 -20.17 -34.91 -10.82
N GLN A 626 -20.09 -34.18 -11.93
CA GLN A 626 -21.21 -33.85 -12.82
C GLN A 626 -21.02 -34.40 -14.25
N LEU A 627 -20.04 -35.28 -14.46
CA LEU A 627 -19.78 -35.88 -15.76
C LEU A 627 -20.67 -37.13 -15.99
N ASP A 628 -21.72 -36.99 -16.80
CA ASP A 628 -22.56 -38.11 -17.27
C ASP A 628 -22.00 -38.76 -18.55
N THR A 629 -22.31 -40.03 -18.80
CA THR A 629 -21.96 -40.74 -20.04
C THR A 629 -22.48 -40.06 -21.32
N ALA A 630 -23.65 -39.43 -21.26
CA ALA A 630 -24.19 -38.65 -22.37
C ALA A 630 -23.41 -37.36 -22.65
N MET A 631 -22.83 -36.74 -21.62
CA MET A 631 -22.03 -35.52 -21.76
C MET A 631 -20.63 -35.84 -22.31
N ASP A 632 -20.02 -36.94 -21.87
CA ASP A 632 -18.73 -37.38 -22.40
C ASP A 632 -18.82 -37.74 -23.90
N LYS A 633 -19.90 -38.44 -24.31
CA LYS A 633 -20.19 -38.69 -25.73
C LYS A 633 -20.35 -37.39 -26.52
N LEU A 634 -21.11 -36.42 -26.00
CA LEU A 634 -21.30 -35.12 -26.66
C LEU A 634 -19.98 -34.37 -26.85
N ILE A 635 -19.14 -34.29 -25.82
CA ILE A 635 -17.83 -33.62 -25.90
C ILE A 635 -16.95 -34.31 -26.96
N ASN A 636 -16.90 -35.65 -26.97
CA ASN A 636 -16.11 -36.40 -27.95
C ASN A 636 -16.57 -36.17 -29.40
N THR A 637 -17.88 -36.03 -29.64
CA THR A 637 -18.41 -35.75 -30.99
C THR A 637 -18.01 -34.38 -31.54
N LEU A 638 -17.68 -33.42 -30.67
CA LEU A 638 -17.37 -32.04 -31.03
C LEU A 638 -15.87 -31.80 -31.26
N VAL A 639 -15.00 -32.77 -30.95
CA VAL A 639 -13.54 -32.61 -31.06
C VAL A 639 -13.09 -32.51 -32.53
N ASP A 640 -12.22 -31.54 -32.80
CA ASP A 640 -11.41 -31.45 -34.03
C ASP A 640 -9.93 -31.25 -33.65
N ASP A 641 -9.08 -32.16 -34.13
CA ASP A 641 -7.65 -32.17 -33.84
C ASP A 641 -6.87 -31.08 -34.60
N LYS A 642 -7.49 -30.39 -35.57
CA LYS A 642 -6.86 -29.30 -36.34
C LYS A 642 -6.95 -27.93 -35.65
N LEU A 643 -7.81 -27.79 -34.64
CA LEU A 643 -8.03 -26.56 -33.91
C LEU A 643 -7.03 -26.41 -32.75
N THR A 644 -6.58 -25.18 -32.53
CA THR A 644 -5.57 -24.81 -31.53
C THR A 644 -6.00 -23.56 -30.78
N ILE A 645 -5.64 -23.47 -29.50
CA ILE A 645 -5.77 -22.25 -28.70
C ILE A 645 -4.41 -21.54 -28.68
N PRO A 646 -4.34 -20.21 -28.83
CA PRO A 646 -3.07 -19.47 -28.89
C PRO A 646 -2.33 -19.55 -27.56
N SER A 647 -1.02 -19.81 -27.63
CA SER A 647 -0.18 -20.17 -26.48
C SER A 647 -0.16 -19.12 -25.35
N LYS A 648 -0.37 -17.83 -25.66
CA LYS A 648 -0.33 -16.75 -24.66
C LYS A 648 -1.41 -16.88 -23.58
N GLU A 649 -2.60 -17.38 -23.93
CA GLU A 649 -3.70 -17.54 -22.97
C GLU A 649 -3.71 -18.93 -22.30
N VAL A 650 -3.09 -19.93 -22.93
CA VAL A 650 -2.82 -21.24 -22.32
C VAL A 650 -1.92 -21.07 -21.08
N PHE A 651 -0.99 -20.13 -21.12
CA PHE A 651 -0.11 -19.84 -19.97
C PHE A 651 -0.81 -19.10 -18.83
N ASP A 652 -1.73 -18.17 -19.10
CA ASP A 652 -2.46 -17.47 -18.03
C ASP A 652 -3.55 -18.34 -17.38
N SER A 653 -4.08 -19.34 -18.11
CA SER A 653 -5.10 -20.26 -17.60
C SER A 653 -4.55 -21.56 -16.97
N ILE A 654 -3.31 -21.97 -17.30
CA ILE A 654 -2.71 -23.22 -16.78
C ILE A 654 -1.48 -22.98 -15.88
N ILE A 655 -0.71 -21.89 -16.05
CA ILE A 655 0.32 -21.55 -15.06
C ILE A 655 -0.38 -20.95 -13.86
N VAL A 656 -0.71 -21.83 -12.91
CA VAL A 656 -0.96 -21.43 -11.54
C VAL A 656 0.21 -20.54 -11.12
N HIS A 657 -0.05 -19.27 -10.82
CA HIS A 657 1.01 -18.34 -10.42
C HIS A 657 1.92 -19.00 -9.37
N PRO A 658 3.28 -18.85 -9.38
CA PRO A 658 4.18 -19.60 -8.50
C PRO A 658 3.78 -19.60 -7.02
N ARG A 659 3.09 -18.55 -6.56
CA ARG A 659 2.48 -18.47 -5.22
C ARG A 659 1.55 -19.65 -4.88
N ASP A 660 0.79 -20.12 -5.86
CA ASP A 660 -0.27 -21.10 -5.71
C ASP A 660 0.14 -22.49 -6.27
N MET A 661 1.37 -22.63 -6.81
CA MET A 661 1.95 -23.91 -7.24
C MET A 661 2.40 -24.77 -6.04
N THR A 662 2.32 -26.08 -6.19
CA THR A 662 2.86 -27.07 -5.25
C THR A 662 4.39 -27.18 -5.37
N TYR A 663 5.04 -27.86 -4.41
CA TYR A 663 6.49 -28.08 -4.44
C TYR A 663 6.96 -28.79 -5.73
N GLU A 664 6.26 -29.84 -6.14
CA GLU A 664 6.61 -30.65 -7.31
C GLU A 664 6.45 -29.85 -8.61
N GLU A 665 5.39 -29.05 -8.71
CA GLU A 665 5.16 -28.13 -9.83
C GLU A 665 6.23 -27.04 -9.91
N LEU A 666 6.70 -26.51 -8.77
CA LEU A 666 7.75 -25.50 -8.72
C LEU A 666 9.13 -26.06 -9.13
N GLU A 667 9.45 -27.30 -8.76
CA GLU A 667 10.69 -27.97 -9.19
C GLU A 667 10.67 -28.27 -10.69
N CYS A 668 9.54 -28.75 -11.22
CA CYS A 668 9.37 -28.96 -12.66
C CYS A 668 9.51 -27.64 -13.44
N HIS A 669 8.84 -26.59 -12.96
CA HIS A 669 8.91 -25.26 -13.57
C HIS A 669 10.32 -24.65 -13.48
N LEU A 670 11.07 -24.91 -12.39
CA LEU A 670 12.46 -24.49 -12.30
C LEU A 670 13.34 -25.21 -13.34
N GLY A 671 13.17 -26.52 -13.49
CA GLY A 671 13.90 -27.32 -14.49
C GLY A 671 13.66 -26.80 -15.91
N GLU A 672 12.41 -26.51 -16.27
CA GLU A 672 12.06 -25.94 -17.57
C GLU A 672 12.67 -24.55 -17.82
N LEU A 673 12.71 -23.70 -16.79
CA LEU A 673 13.30 -22.36 -16.89
C LEU A 673 14.82 -22.41 -17.02
N GLU A 674 15.48 -23.34 -16.31
CA GLU A 674 16.92 -23.57 -16.40
C GLU A 674 17.31 -24.12 -17.78
N GLU A 675 16.55 -25.07 -18.32
CA GLU A 675 16.78 -25.65 -19.66
C GLU A 675 16.60 -24.60 -20.77
N LYS A 676 15.57 -23.75 -20.66
CA LYS A 676 15.27 -22.69 -21.64
C LYS A 676 16.09 -21.40 -21.43
N LYS A 677 16.97 -21.34 -20.42
CA LYS A 677 17.74 -20.15 -20.00
C LYS A 677 16.86 -18.91 -19.78
N LEU A 678 15.68 -19.11 -19.20
CA LEU A 678 14.73 -18.05 -18.87
C LEU A 678 14.92 -17.58 -17.42
N ASN A 679 14.24 -16.51 -17.05
CA ASN A 679 14.38 -15.90 -15.73
C ASN A 679 13.79 -16.80 -14.62
N SER A 680 14.65 -17.44 -13.83
CA SER A 680 14.29 -18.34 -12.73
C SER A 680 14.06 -17.63 -11.38
N ARG A 681 14.28 -16.31 -11.30
CA ARG A 681 14.30 -15.55 -10.03
C ARG A 681 13.00 -15.68 -9.22
N GLY A 682 11.85 -15.63 -9.89
CA GLY A 682 10.53 -15.72 -9.25
C GLY A 682 10.25 -17.10 -8.65
N VAL A 683 10.65 -18.16 -9.35
CA VAL A 683 10.47 -19.55 -8.92
C VAL A 683 11.44 -19.89 -7.80
N LEU A 684 12.73 -19.53 -7.94
CA LEU A 684 13.75 -19.72 -6.90
C LEU A 684 13.35 -19.07 -5.56
N ARG A 685 12.82 -17.83 -5.61
CA ARG A 685 12.31 -17.14 -4.43
C ARG A 685 11.20 -17.94 -3.72
N ARG A 686 10.24 -18.46 -4.48
CA ARG A 686 9.10 -19.17 -3.91
C ARG A 686 9.49 -20.55 -3.41
N LEU A 687 10.30 -21.26 -4.19
CA LEU A 687 10.81 -22.59 -3.86
C LEU A 687 11.62 -22.54 -2.56
N LEU A 688 12.49 -21.54 -2.37
CA LEU A 688 13.22 -21.33 -1.11
C LEU A 688 12.27 -21.23 0.10
N GLN A 689 11.22 -20.42 -0.01
CA GLN A 689 10.25 -20.25 1.08
C GLN A 689 9.45 -21.53 1.37
N VAL A 690 9.10 -22.28 0.32
CA VAL A 690 8.38 -23.55 0.46
C VAL A 690 9.28 -24.63 1.08
N CYS A 691 10.52 -24.77 0.62
CA CYS A 691 11.49 -25.73 1.18
C CYS A 691 11.73 -25.49 2.68
N VAL A 692 11.89 -24.23 3.10
CA VAL A 692 12.09 -23.91 4.53
C VAL A 692 10.82 -24.20 5.36
N ARG A 693 9.63 -23.98 4.78
CA ARG A 693 8.35 -24.25 5.45
C ARG A 693 8.07 -25.75 5.57
N GLU A 694 8.38 -26.53 4.56
CA GLU A 694 8.25 -28.00 4.54
C GLU A 694 9.42 -28.73 5.23
N ASN A 695 10.34 -27.98 5.84
CA ASN A 695 11.49 -28.51 6.57
C ASN A 695 12.50 -29.33 5.71
N ARG A 696 12.59 -29.04 4.41
CA ARG A 696 13.58 -29.62 3.48
C ARG A 696 14.86 -28.80 3.50
N LEU A 697 15.64 -28.93 4.58
CA LEU A 697 16.75 -28.01 4.90
C LEU A 697 17.91 -28.08 3.90
N ASP A 698 18.31 -29.27 3.47
CA ASP A 698 19.45 -29.44 2.54
C ASP A 698 19.13 -28.86 1.17
N ARG A 699 17.93 -29.13 0.66
CA ARG A 699 17.44 -28.55 -0.60
C ARG A 699 17.29 -27.04 -0.50
N ALA A 700 16.82 -26.50 0.63
CA ALA A 700 16.74 -25.05 0.84
C ALA A 700 18.13 -24.38 0.80
N ALA A 701 19.16 -25.02 1.35
CA ALA A 701 20.53 -24.52 1.29
C ALA A 701 21.08 -24.51 -0.15
N GLU A 702 20.78 -25.55 -0.93
CA GLU A 702 21.14 -25.63 -2.35
C GLU A 702 20.44 -24.54 -3.19
N ILE A 703 19.13 -24.33 -2.98
CA ILE A 703 18.38 -23.25 -3.64
C ILE A 703 18.92 -21.88 -3.25
N LYS A 704 19.36 -21.68 -2.00
CA LYS A 704 20.04 -20.43 -1.58
C LYS A 704 21.32 -20.22 -2.38
N ARG A 705 22.17 -21.26 -2.53
CA ARG A 705 23.38 -21.18 -3.35
C ARG A 705 23.06 -20.81 -4.80
N LYS A 706 22.03 -21.43 -5.40
CA LYS A 706 21.53 -21.06 -6.73
C LYS A 706 21.05 -19.60 -6.80
N CYS A 707 20.41 -19.08 -5.75
CA CYS A 707 20.04 -17.66 -5.68
C CYS A 707 21.27 -16.74 -5.67
N ASP A 708 22.30 -17.12 -4.91
CA ASP A 708 23.56 -16.36 -4.79
C ASP A 708 24.33 -16.39 -6.13
N GLU A 709 24.42 -17.55 -6.80
CA GLU A 709 25.01 -17.72 -8.14
C GLU A 709 24.28 -16.90 -9.21
N ALA A 710 22.94 -16.87 -9.16
CA ALA A 710 22.10 -16.08 -10.05
C ALA A 710 22.01 -14.58 -9.66
N LYS A 711 22.80 -14.14 -8.66
CA LYS A 711 22.83 -12.76 -8.13
C LYS A 711 21.43 -12.19 -7.85
N VAL A 712 20.56 -13.01 -7.26
CA VAL A 712 19.19 -12.61 -6.95
C VAL A 712 19.21 -11.69 -5.73
N GLU A 713 18.78 -10.44 -5.90
CA GLU A 713 18.54 -9.52 -4.78
C GLU A 713 17.59 -10.16 -3.75
N LEU A 714 18.12 -10.43 -2.56
CA LEU A 714 17.38 -11.06 -1.48
C LEU A 714 16.41 -10.04 -0.88
N SER A 715 15.11 -10.23 -1.16
CA SER A 715 14.07 -9.43 -0.50
C SER A 715 14.04 -9.68 1.01
N SER A 716 13.50 -8.75 1.79
CA SER A 716 13.34 -8.89 3.24
C SER A 716 12.64 -10.19 3.67
N GLY A 717 11.64 -10.64 2.91
CA GLY A 717 10.95 -11.92 3.15
C GLY A 717 11.77 -13.17 2.77
N MET A 718 12.76 -13.05 1.89
CA MET A 718 13.72 -14.13 1.60
C MET A 718 14.78 -14.22 2.69
N LEU A 719 15.34 -13.07 3.11
CA LEU A 719 16.26 -13.03 4.25
C LEU A 719 15.62 -13.56 5.53
N ALA A 720 14.33 -13.28 5.77
CA ALA A 720 13.59 -13.85 6.89
C ALA A 720 13.41 -15.38 6.81
N SER A 721 13.40 -15.96 5.61
CA SER A 721 13.36 -17.42 5.41
C SER A 721 14.75 -18.04 5.50
N VAL A 722 15.79 -17.34 5.05
CA VAL A 722 17.19 -17.74 5.22
C VAL A 722 17.57 -17.73 6.71
N PHE A 723 17.11 -16.72 7.45
CA PHE A 723 17.26 -16.68 8.91
C PHE A 723 16.60 -17.90 9.59
N ASP A 724 15.37 -18.24 9.22
CA ASP A 724 14.67 -19.44 9.71
C ASP A 724 15.41 -20.75 9.33
N LEU A 725 16.00 -20.81 8.14
CA LEU A 725 16.84 -21.93 7.71
C LEU A 725 18.07 -22.11 8.61
N HIS A 726 18.81 -21.04 8.91
CA HIS A 726 20.00 -21.10 9.76
C HIS A 726 19.66 -21.48 11.21
N ILE A 727 18.52 -21.01 11.75
CA ILE A 727 18.01 -21.43 13.07
C ILE A 727 17.75 -22.95 13.08
N LYS A 728 17.03 -23.47 12.07
CA LYS A 728 16.71 -24.91 11.99
C LYS A 728 17.95 -25.79 11.80
N ARG A 729 19.00 -25.27 11.15
CA ARG A 729 20.31 -25.95 11.02
C ARG A 729 21.21 -25.80 12.26
N LYS A 730 20.76 -25.08 13.29
CA LYS A 730 21.50 -24.79 14.54
C LYS A 730 22.81 -24.00 14.33
N ASN A 731 22.89 -23.20 13.27
CA ASN A 731 24.05 -22.32 12.98
C ASN A 731 23.82 -20.93 13.58
N VAL A 732 24.44 -20.64 14.72
CA VAL A 732 24.25 -19.36 15.45
C VAL A 732 24.87 -18.18 14.71
N ASP A 733 26.11 -18.32 14.22
CA ASP A 733 26.88 -17.22 13.63
C ASP A 733 26.23 -16.71 12.33
N GLU A 734 25.85 -17.63 11.44
CA GLU A 734 25.18 -17.28 10.18
C GLU A 734 23.78 -16.68 10.41
N ALA A 735 23.05 -17.17 11.42
CA ALA A 735 21.76 -16.59 11.81
C ALA A 735 21.92 -15.16 12.35
N GLY A 736 22.94 -14.92 13.20
CA GLY A 736 23.29 -13.59 13.70
C GLY A 736 23.64 -12.62 12.57
N ASN A 737 24.54 -13.03 11.67
CA ASN A 737 24.94 -12.24 10.51
C ASN A 737 23.74 -11.91 9.60
N THR A 738 22.84 -12.87 9.38
CA THR A 738 21.62 -12.65 8.59
C THR A 738 20.68 -11.66 9.27
N LEU A 739 20.56 -11.70 10.60
CA LEU A 739 19.75 -10.76 11.37
C LEU A 739 20.30 -9.33 11.28
N ASP A 740 21.62 -9.15 11.39
CA ASP A 740 22.26 -7.84 11.26
C ASP A 740 22.20 -7.31 9.81
N HIS A 741 22.28 -8.20 8.83
CA HIS A 741 22.06 -7.86 7.43
C HIS A 741 20.63 -7.37 7.14
N ILE A 742 19.61 -8.00 7.74
CA ILE A 742 18.23 -7.52 7.65
C ILE A 742 18.08 -6.12 8.25
N ARG A 743 18.74 -5.85 9.38
CA ARG A 743 18.65 -4.57 10.09
C ARG A 743 19.32 -3.42 9.34
N THR A 744 20.48 -3.69 8.74
CA THR A 744 21.25 -2.68 7.99
C THR A 744 20.58 -2.30 6.68
N ILE A 745 20.06 -3.29 5.92
CA ILE A 745 19.46 -3.03 4.60
C ILE A 745 17.98 -2.64 4.71
N PHE A 746 17.24 -3.20 5.67
CA PHE A 746 15.79 -2.99 5.80
C PHE A 746 15.38 -2.58 7.23
N PRO A 747 15.76 -1.38 7.71
CA PRO A 747 15.49 -0.94 9.09
C PRO A 747 13.99 -0.84 9.44
N GLY A 748 13.12 -0.64 8.44
CA GLY A 748 11.65 -0.61 8.63
C GLY A 748 10.95 -1.97 8.54
N PHE A 749 11.67 -3.07 8.32
CA PHE A 749 11.09 -4.41 8.21
C PHE A 749 11.02 -5.13 9.57
N LEU A 750 9.81 -5.40 10.04
CA LEU A 750 9.58 -6.13 11.29
C LEU A 750 9.60 -7.64 11.05
N LEU A 751 10.57 -8.32 11.66
CA LEU A 751 10.64 -9.78 11.64
C LEU A 751 9.51 -10.40 12.47
N ASP A 752 9.05 -11.58 12.02
CA ASP A 752 8.05 -12.38 12.72
C ASP A 752 8.51 -12.73 14.14
N GLU A 753 7.62 -12.59 15.12
CA GLU A 753 7.93 -12.76 16.54
C GLU A 753 8.46 -14.17 16.87
N HIS A 754 7.85 -15.21 16.30
CA HIS A 754 8.24 -16.60 16.55
C HIS A 754 9.68 -16.91 16.12
N LYS A 755 10.17 -16.35 14.99
CA LYS A 755 11.54 -16.57 14.52
C LYS A 755 12.59 -15.95 15.43
N VAL A 756 12.30 -14.77 16.00
CA VAL A 756 13.18 -14.11 16.96
C VAL A 756 13.24 -14.92 18.25
N ILE A 757 12.10 -15.45 18.71
CA ILE A 757 12.03 -16.30 19.90
C ILE A 757 12.75 -17.63 19.67
N ASP A 758 12.63 -18.25 18.48
CA ASP A 758 13.34 -19.47 18.13
C ASP A 758 14.86 -19.26 18.06
N PHE A 759 15.31 -18.10 17.57
CA PHE A 759 16.73 -17.75 17.64
C PHE A 759 17.21 -17.53 19.08
N ALA A 760 16.41 -16.86 19.91
CA ALA A 760 16.70 -16.73 21.34
C ALA A 760 16.74 -18.10 22.05
N ALA A 761 15.88 -19.05 21.65
CA ALA A 761 15.88 -20.43 22.17
C ALA A 761 17.15 -21.19 21.79
N LEU A 762 17.64 -20.98 20.56
CA LEU A 762 18.92 -21.54 20.09
C LEU A 762 20.11 -20.90 20.83
N LEU A 763 20.10 -19.59 21.07
CA LEU A 763 21.12 -18.90 21.86
C LEU A 763 21.16 -19.40 23.31
N ALA A 764 19.99 -19.65 23.91
CA ALA A 764 19.88 -20.23 25.23
C ALA A 764 20.43 -21.67 25.27
N GLU A 765 20.12 -22.51 24.27
CA GLU A 765 20.66 -23.88 24.14
C GLU A 765 22.20 -23.89 24.04
N LYS A 766 22.78 -22.89 23.36
CA LYS A 766 24.23 -22.74 23.17
C LYS A 766 24.96 -22.01 24.30
N GLY A 767 24.24 -21.56 25.33
CA GLY A 767 24.81 -20.95 26.53
C GLY A 767 25.07 -19.44 26.46
N PHE A 768 24.33 -18.70 25.62
CA PHE A 768 24.38 -17.24 25.52
C PHE A 768 23.07 -16.57 26.00
N PRO A 769 22.68 -16.70 27.28
CA PRO A 769 21.39 -16.19 27.79
C PRO A 769 21.29 -14.66 27.74
N THR A 770 22.39 -13.94 27.97
CA THR A 770 22.43 -12.47 27.90
C THR A 770 22.21 -11.97 26.47
N SER A 771 22.81 -12.65 25.48
CA SER A 771 22.58 -12.35 24.06
C SER A 771 21.14 -12.62 23.66
N ALA A 772 20.53 -13.70 24.16
CA ALA A 772 19.12 -14.00 23.95
C ALA A 772 18.20 -12.89 24.49
N GLN A 773 18.47 -12.39 25.71
CA GLN A 773 17.73 -11.26 26.30
C GLN A 773 17.88 -9.96 25.48
N ASN A 774 19.10 -9.67 25.00
CA ASN A 774 19.37 -8.48 24.19
C ASN A 774 18.59 -8.48 22.87
N VAL A 775 18.56 -9.62 22.16
CA VAL A 775 17.81 -9.78 20.91
C VAL A 775 16.30 -9.57 21.14
N LEU A 776 15.76 -10.12 22.23
CA LEU A 776 14.35 -9.97 22.59
C LEU A 776 13.99 -8.53 22.98
N LYS A 777 14.86 -7.84 23.72
CA LYS A 777 14.70 -6.43 24.11
C LYS A 777 14.71 -5.51 22.90
N GLN A 778 15.67 -5.67 21.99
CA GLN A 778 15.78 -4.88 20.77
C GLN A 778 14.54 -5.04 19.88
N ARG A 779 13.98 -6.25 19.78
CA ARG A 779 12.75 -6.48 19.01
C ARG A 779 11.51 -5.86 19.66
N ALA A 780 11.43 -5.89 20.99
CA ALA A 780 10.35 -5.26 21.75
C ALA A 780 10.32 -3.73 21.60
N SER A 781 11.49 -3.09 21.51
CA SER A 781 11.60 -1.64 21.26
C SER A 781 11.16 -1.20 19.86
N SER A 782 11.05 -2.12 18.90
CA SER A 782 10.82 -1.80 17.48
C SER A 782 9.34 -1.88 17.04
N GLY A 783 8.38 -2.27 17.90
CA GLY A 783 6.95 -2.28 17.55
C GLY A 783 6.03 -2.98 18.57
N GLN A 784 4.70 -2.87 18.39
CA GLN A 784 3.71 -3.50 19.27
C GLN A 784 3.77 -5.04 19.21
N LEU A 785 3.91 -5.67 20.38
CA LEU A 785 3.89 -7.11 20.57
C LEU A 785 2.46 -7.63 20.77
N ARG A 786 2.16 -8.82 20.24
CA ARG A 786 0.86 -9.48 20.44
C ARG A 786 0.98 -10.68 21.38
N PRO A 787 0.53 -10.57 22.64
CA PRO A 787 0.62 -11.68 23.59
C PRO A 787 -0.25 -12.87 23.16
N GLY A 788 0.31 -14.09 23.23
CA GLY A 788 -0.42 -15.36 23.09
C GLY A 788 -0.16 -16.20 21.82
N ASN A 789 0.29 -15.60 20.71
CA ASN A 789 0.48 -16.35 19.45
C ASN A 789 1.74 -17.23 19.40
N SER A 790 2.71 -17.01 20.31
CA SER A 790 4.04 -17.66 20.28
C SER A 790 4.33 -18.51 21.53
N ASN A 791 3.30 -18.93 22.28
CA ASN A 791 3.48 -19.63 23.56
C ASN A 791 4.30 -20.94 23.44
N LYS A 792 4.18 -21.67 22.33
CA LYS A 792 4.99 -22.90 22.10
C LYS A 792 6.49 -22.58 21.96
N ASN A 793 6.83 -21.53 21.22
CA ASN A 793 8.21 -21.10 21.02
C ASN A 793 8.81 -20.56 22.32
N ILE A 794 8.01 -19.81 23.10
CA ILE A 794 8.41 -19.34 24.43
C ILE A 794 8.62 -20.52 25.39
N TRP A 795 7.73 -21.52 25.36
CA TRP A 795 7.90 -22.73 26.14
C TRP A 795 9.20 -23.48 25.78
N ASN A 796 9.54 -23.57 24.49
CA ASN A 796 10.81 -24.14 24.04
C ASN A 796 12.02 -23.34 24.56
N LEU A 797 11.97 -22.01 24.47
CA LEU A 797 13.02 -21.13 25.02
C LEU A 797 13.21 -21.38 26.53
N LEU A 798 12.13 -21.37 27.30
CA LEU A 798 12.18 -21.58 28.75
C LEU A 798 12.66 -23.00 29.11
N THR A 799 12.29 -24.00 28.31
CA THR A 799 12.76 -25.38 28.49
C THR A 799 14.26 -25.50 28.19
N ASN A 800 14.74 -24.86 27.12
CA ASN A 800 16.17 -24.82 26.79
C ASN A 800 16.97 -24.08 27.87
N THR A 801 16.46 -22.97 28.42
CA THR A 801 17.11 -22.27 29.53
C THR A 801 17.15 -23.12 30.80
N ALA A 802 16.07 -23.86 31.10
CA ALA A 802 16.01 -24.74 32.25
C ALA A 802 17.00 -25.91 32.13
N HIS A 803 17.10 -26.54 30.96
CA HIS A 803 18.09 -27.59 30.70
C HIS A 803 19.52 -27.08 30.75
N TRP A 804 19.79 -25.91 30.17
CA TRP A 804 21.11 -25.29 30.25
C TRP A 804 21.50 -24.99 31.70
N ALA A 805 20.60 -24.41 32.48
CA ALA A 805 20.82 -24.09 33.89
C ALA A 805 21.03 -25.35 34.75
N ALA A 806 20.33 -26.45 34.45
CA ALA A 806 20.55 -27.72 35.13
C ALA A 806 21.93 -28.33 34.83
N GLN A 807 22.44 -28.15 33.62
CA GLN A 807 23.75 -28.68 33.21
C GLN A 807 24.93 -27.84 33.71
N HIS A 808 24.78 -26.51 33.76
CA HIS A 808 25.89 -25.58 34.03
C HIS A 808 25.84 -24.94 35.42
N ASP A 809 24.67 -24.89 36.07
CA ASP A 809 24.49 -24.29 37.39
C ASP A 809 23.57 -25.12 38.32
N PRO A 810 23.94 -26.39 38.64
CA PRO A 810 23.08 -27.32 39.38
C PRO A 810 22.89 -26.98 40.86
N THR A 811 23.86 -26.29 41.49
CA THR A 811 23.87 -26.01 42.94
C THR A 811 23.31 -24.63 43.30
N SER A 812 23.07 -23.76 42.32
CA SER A 812 22.54 -22.43 42.55
C SER A 812 21.06 -22.44 42.91
N PRO A 813 20.64 -21.60 43.88
CA PRO A 813 19.22 -21.42 44.21
C PRO A 813 18.46 -20.58 43.18
N LYS A 814 19.19 -19.94 42.23
CA LYS A 814 18.59 -19.08 41.20
C LYS A 814 17.88 -19.91 40.14
N ASN A 815 16.72 -19.41 39.74
CA ASN A 815 15.90 -20.01 38.69
C ASN A 815 15.97 -19.15 37.42
N HIS A 816 16.78 -19.58 36.47
CA HIS A 816 17.04 -18.84 35.24
C HIS A 816 15.81 -18.81 34.33
N ALA A 817 15.00 -19.88 34.33
CA ALA A 817 13.73 -19.91 33.62
C ALA A 817 12.71 -18.92 34.21
N SER A 818 12.70 -18.72 35.53
CA SER A 818 11.85 -17.72 36.21
C SER A 818 12.28 -16.30 35.85
N GLU A 819 13.59 -16.02 35.86
CA GLU A 819 14.14 -14.73 35.44
C GLU A 819 13.80 -14.42 33.97
N MET A 820 13.99 -15.40 33.08
CA MET A 820 13.65 -15.26 31.66
C MET A 820 12.15 -15.08 31.44
N LEU A 821 11.29 -15.81 32.16
CA LEU A 821 9.84 -15.66 32.06
C LEU A 821 9.39 -14.28 32.55
N ASN A 822 9.91 -13.81 33.68
CA ASN A 822 9.58 -12.48 34.19
C ASN A 822 10.05 -11.38 33.22
N PHE A 823 11.23 -11.55 32.61
CA PHE A 823 11.73 -10.65 31.57
C PHE A 823 10.81 -10.61 30.34
N LEU A 824 10.33 -11.76 29.86
CA LEU A 824 9.39 -11.84 28.75
C LEU A 824 8.02 -11.22 29.05
N VAL A 825 7.53 -11.38 30.29
CA VAL A 825 6.29 -10.75 30.77
C VAL A 825 6.45 -9.23 30.85
N GLN A 826 7.57 -8.73 31.38
CA GLN A 826 7.87 -7.28 31.44
C GLN A 826 7.92 -6.65 30.05
N LEU A 827 8.47 -7.36 29.06
CA LEU A 827 8.52 -6.89 27.68
C LEU A 827 7.18 -7.03 26.94
N GLY A 828 6.18 -7.74 27.48
CA GLY A 828 4.86 -7.91 26.87
C GLY A 828 4.74 -9.06 25.85
N TYR A 829 5.68 -10.02 25.83
CA TYR A 829 5.62 -11.18 24.93
C TYR A 829 4.55 -12.21 25.34
N CYS A 830 4.33 -12.40 26.64
CA CYS A 830 3.39 -13.38 27.17
C CYS A 830 2.79 -12.96 28.50
N THR A 831 1.70 -13.65 28.89
CA THR A 831 1.14 -13.61 30.23
C THR A 831 1.47 -14.91 30.98
N TYR A 832 1.30 -14.93 32.30
CA TYR A 832 1.50 -16.13 33.10
C TYR A 832 0.45 -17.20 32.75
N ASP A 833 0.90 -18.30 32.15
CA ASP A 833 0.10 -19.47 31.81
C ASP A 833 0.69 -20.74 32.47
N ASN A 834 -0.16 -21.73 32.77
CA ASN A 834 0.25 -23.01 33.37
C ASN A 834 1.32 -23.72 32.53
N ALA A 835 1.23 -23.64 31.20
CA ALA A 835 2.21 -24.23 30.31
C ALA A 835 3.59 -23.55 30.44
N LEU A 836 3.63 -22.22 30.51
CA LEU A 836 4.87 -21.43 30.58
C LEU A 836 5.51 -21.42 31.98
N LEU A 837 4.69 -21.57 33.02
CA LEU A 837 5.16 -21.74 34.40
C LEU A 837 5.72 -23.16 34.65
N GLY A 838 5.42 -24.12 33.77
CA GLY A 838 5.93 -25.48 33.89
C GLY A 838 7.46 -25.58 33.84
N PRO A 839 8.13 -25.03 32.81
CA PRO A 839 9.60 -25.00 32.74
C PRO A 839 10.31 -24.41 33.96
N VAL A 840 9.69 -23.45 34.66
CA VAL A 840 10.23 -22.85 35.89
C VAL A 840 10.37 -23.89 37.00
N ILE A 841 9.32 -24.66 37.23
CA ILE A 841 9.35 -25.76 38.22
C ILE A 841 10.26 -26.88 37.74
N ARG A 842 10.25 -27.17 36.43
CA ARG A 842 11.06 -28.22 35.82
C ARG A 842 12.56 -27.95 35.99
N GLU A 843 13.03 -26.70 35.99
CA GLU A 843 14.42 -26.38 36.30
C GLU A 843 14.85 -26.92 37.67
N TYR A 844 14.05 -26.68 38.73
CA TYR A 844 14.36 -27.19 40.07
C TYR A 844 14.31 -28.72 40.14
N LEU A 845 13.37 -29.36 39.42
CA LEU A 845 13.30 -30.82 39.34
C LEU A 845 14.51 -31.41 38.61
N LEU A 846 14.97 -30.78 37.52
CA LEU A 846 16.17 -31.20 36.79
C LEU A 846 17.46 -31.01 37.61
N LYS A 847 17.49 -30.02 38.51
CA LYS A 847 18.57 -29.81 39.50
C LYS A 847 18.46 -30.74 40.72
N ASN A 848 17.47 -31.62 40.77
CA ASN A 848 17.13 -32.47 41.92
C ASN A 848 16.79 -31.71 43.22
N GLN A 849 16.40 -30.43 43.12
CA GLN A 849 16.07 -29.56 44.27
C GLN A 849 14.56 -29.61 44.58
N ILE A 850 14.09 -30.74 45.11
CA ILE A 850 12.65 -31.04 45.27
C ILE A 850 11.97 -30.07 46.25
N LEU A 851 12.62 -29.71 47.35
CA LEU A 851 12.07 -28.75 48.34
C LEU A 851 11.85 -27.35 47.74
N ASN A 852 12.80 -26.89 46.92
CA ASN A 852 12.69 -25.60 46.23
C ASN A 852 11.59 -25.63 45.16
N ALA A 853 11.43 -26.75 44.45
CA ALA A 853 10.34 -26.94 43.49
C ALA A 853 8.96 -26.88 44.17
N VAL A 854 8.80 -27.50 45.34
CA VAL A 854 7.55 -27.46 46.11
C VAL A 854 7.28 -26.07 46.67
N ALA A 855 8.31 -25.38 47.19
CA ALA A 855 8.19 -24.00 47.67
C ALA A 855 7.76 -23.04 46.55
N GLU A 856 8.37 -23.16 45.36
CA GLU A 856 8.05 -22.33 44.20
C GLU A 856 6.65 -22.65 43.64
N TYR A 857 6.24 -23.92 43.61
CA TYR A 857 4.86 -24.29 43.30
C TYR A 857 3.87 -23.67 44.29
N LYS A 858 4.21 -23.65 45.58
CA LYS A 858 3.40 -23.03 46.64
C LYS A 858 3.26 -21.53 46.40
N ARG A 859 4.34 -20.85 46.04
CA ARG A 859 4.36 -19.43 45.69
C ARG A 859 3.50 -19.13 44.46
N ILE A 860 3.64 -19.92 43.39
CA ILE A 860 2.86 -19.74 42.15
C ILE A 860 1.36 -19.98 42.40
N THR A 861 1.01 -21.00 43.18
CA THR A 861 -0.39 -21.32 43.49
C THR A 861 -1.07 -20.26 44.35
N THR A 862 -0.36 -19.68 45.33
CA THR A 862 -0.91 -18.61 46.18
C THR A 862 -1.01 -17.26 45.45
N GLU A 863 0.04 -16.87 44.73
CA GLU A 863 0.09 -15.55 44.06
C GLU A 863 -0.74 -15.51 42.77
N LYS A 864 -0.71 -16.59 41.97
CA LYS A 864 -1.26 -16.60 40.59
C LYS A 864 -2.50 -17.48 40.43
N ARG A 865 -2.88 -18.28 41.44
CA ARG A 865 -3.98 -19.27 41.39
C ARG A 865 -3.86 -20.24 40.20
N ARG A 866 -2.63 -20.68 39.92
CA ARG A 866 -2.24 -21.56 38.81
C ARG A 866 -1.48 -22.77 39.35
N THR A 867 -1.60 -23.95 38.71
CA THR A 867 -1.04 -25.24 39.19
C THR A 867 -0.17 -25.89 38.10
N PRO A 868 1.05 -25.39 37.84
CA PRO A 868 1.94 -25.94 36.82
C PRO A 868 2.55 -27.27 37.29
N LEU A 869 2.67 -28.25 36.40
CA LEU A 869 3.28 -29.57 36.66
C LEU A 869 2.78 -30.31 37.91
N GLN A 870 1.52 -30.08 38.29
CA GLN A 870 0.92 -30.69 39.49
C GLN A 870 1.07 -32.23 39.51
N LEU A 871 0.88 -32.90 38.37
CA LEU A 871 1.03 -34.36 38.26
C LEU A 871 2.47 -34.83 38.52
N GLU A 872 3.47 -34.14 37.96
CA GLU A 872 4.88 -34.51 38.11
C GLU A 872 5.35 -34.35 39.57
N ILE A 873 4.95 -33.25 40.24
CA ILE A 873 5.31 -33.03 41.64
C ILE A 873 4.58 -34.02 42.57
N LEU A 874 3.28 -34.25 42.37
CA LEU A 874 2.54 -35.24 43.16
C LEU A 874 3.13 -36.65 42.99
N THR A 875 3.48 -37.03 41.76
CA THR A 875 4.12 -38.33 41.48
C THR A 875 5.48 -38.43 42.17
N THR A 876 6.27 -37.36 42.15
CA THR A 876 7.59 -37.31 42.82
C THR A 876 7.45 -37.46 44.33
N LEU A 877 6.53 -36.71 44.96
CA LEU A 877 6.25 -36.82 46.39
C LEU A 877 5.70 -38.19 46.78
N VAL A 878 4.82 -38.78 45.98
CA VAL A 878 4.30 -40.14 46.21
C VAL A 878 5.42 -41.19 46.09
N ARG A 879 6.40 -41.02 45.19
CA ARG A 879 7.57 -41.92 45.17
C ARG A 879 8.38 -41.78 46.45
N LEU A 880 8.63 -40.55 46.88
CA LEU A 880 9.37 -40.23 48.12
C LEU A 880 8.69 -40.71 49.40
N THR A 881 7.35 -40.84 49.44
CA THR A 881 6.68 -41.43 50.61
C THR A 881 6.90 -42.95 50.75
N ASN A 882 7.31 -43.62 49.67
CA ASN A 882 7.52 -45.06 49.62
C ASN A 882 9.02 -45.45 49.52
N SER A 883 9.93 -44.49 49.28
CA SER A 883 11.38 -44.69 49.25
C SER A 883 12.06 -44.07 50.47
N ASN A 884 13.05 -44.75 51.06
CA ASN A 884 13.87 -44.21 52.16
C ASN A 884 15.00 -43.32 51.60
N ASP A 885 14.66 -42.12 51.15
CA ASP A 885 15.64 -41.14 50.66
C ASP A 885 16.31 -40.39 51.85
N PRO A 886 17.65 -40.23 51.87
CA PRO A 886 18.35 -39.50 52.92
C PRO A 886 18.07 -37.98 52.97
N GLU A 887 17.65 -37.33 51.87
CA GLU A 887 17.42 -35.87 51.85
C GLU A 887 16.01 -35.46 52.31
N ILE A 888 14.99 -36.31 52.11
CA ILE A 888 13.60 -36.04 52.50
C ILE A 888 13.02 -37.28 53.19
N PRO A 889 12.85 -37.25 54.52
CA PRO A 889 12.22 -38.35 55.25
C PRO A 889 10.77 -38.60 54.78
N PRO A 890 10.28 -39.86 54.86
CA PRO A 890 8.94 -40.21 54.40
C PRO A 890 7.83 -39.44 55.14
N ASP A 891 8.06 -39.04 56.39
CA ASP A 891 7.10 -38.24 57.17
C ASP A 891 7.04 -36.78 56.69
N GLN A 892 8.17 -36.21 56.28
CA GLN A 892 8.21 -34.89 55.65
C GLN A 892 7.55 -34.93 54.27
N ALA A 893 7.79 -35.98 53.47
CA ALA A 893 7.14 -36.17 52.17
C ALA A 893 5.61 -36.32 52.30
N LYS A 894 5.11 -37.03 53.32
CA LYS A 894 3.67 -37.15 53.63
C LYS A 894 3.06 -35.80 54.00
N SER A 895 3.75 -35.01 54.83
CA SER A 895 3.30 -33.66 55.20
C SER A 895 3.19 -32.76 53.98
N LEU A 896 4.23 -32.71 53.14
CA LEU A 896 4.23 -31.93 51.90
C LEU A 896 3.15 -32.39 50.92
N LEU A 897 2.93 -33.70 50.79
CA LEU A 897 1.86 -34.25 49.95
C LEU A 897 0.46 -33.81 50.44
N ALA A 898 0.22 -33.88 51.75
CA ALA A 898 -1.05 -33.43 52.34
C ALA A 898 -1.27 -31.92 52.13
N GLU A 899 -0.23 -31.10 52.30
CA GLU A 899 -0.30 -29.66 52.01
C GLU A 899 -0.60 -29.38 50.54
N MET A 900 0.03 -30.09 49.60
CA MET A 900 -0.24 -29.91 48.17
C MET A 900 -1.67 -30.30 47.79
N ILE A 901 -2.22 -31.36 48.39
CA ILE A 901 -3.63 -31.76 48.20
C ILE A 901 -4.56 -30.69 48.74
N GLN A 902 -4.29 -30.10 49.90
CA GLN A 902 -5.09 -29.01 50.46
C GLN A 902 -5.08 -27.77 49.54
N ILE A 903 -3.91 -27.40 49.01
CA ILE A 903 -3.77 -26.26 48.10
C ILE A 903 -4.47 -26.54 46.76
N GLY A 904 -4.29 -27.73 46.19
CA GLY A 904 -4.96 -28.15 44.96
C GLY A 904 -6.49 -28.17 45.11
N SER A 905 -6.99 -28.67 46.24
CA SER A 905 -8.42 -28.74 46.55
C SER A 905 -9.07 -27.36 46.67
N ARG A 906 -8.34 -26.36 47.18
CA ARG A 906 -8.80 -24.96 47.23
C ARG A 906 -8.93 -24.32 45.85
N ILE A 907 -8.14 -24.76 44.85
CA ILE A 907 -8.11 -24.16 43.51
C ILE A 907 -9.06 -24.90 42.54
N HIS A 908 -8.93 -26.22 42.43
CA HIS A 908 -9.66 -27.03 41.44
C HIS A 908 -10.84 -27.81 42.02
N GLY A 909 -11.04 -27.73 43.33
CA GLY A 909 -11.99 -28.54 44.07
C GLY A 909 -11.44 -29.93 44.45
N PRO A 910 -12.09 -30.61 45.40
CA PRO A 910 -11.64 -31.91 45.91
C PRO A 910 -11.68 -32.99 44.83
N ILE A 911 -12.69 -32.97 43.95
CA ILE A 911 -12.91 -33.99 42.90
C ILE A 911 -11.74 -34.00 41.90
N ASN A 912 -11.35 -32.84 41.37
CA ASN A 912 -10.30 -32.75 40.36
C ASN A 912 -8.91 -33.01 40.95
N THR A 913 -8.69 -32.61 42.21
CA THR A 913 -7.45 -32.90 42.94
C THR A 913 -7.32 -34.38 43.24
N ASN A 914 -8.41 -35.04 43.60
CA ASN A 914 -8.46 -36.49 43.78
C ASN A 914 -8.16 -37.22 42.47
N ASN A 915 -8.70 -36.76 41.33
CA ASN A 915 -8.37 -37.35 40.02
C ASN A 915 -6.88 -37.22 39.68
N ALA A 916 -6.27 -36.05 39.92
CA ALA A 916 -4.83 -35.85 39.71
C ALA A 916 -3.98 -36.75 40.62
N LEU A 917 -4.41 -36.95 41.87
CA LEU A 917 -3.77 -37.84 42.83
C LEU A 917 -3.89 -39.32 42.41
N ILE A 918 -5.05 -39.75 41.93
CA ILE A 918 -5.29 -41.11 41.40
C ILE A 918 -4.33 -41.43 40.26
N VAL A 919 -4.17 -40.48 39.32
CA VAL A 919 -3.23 -40.64 38.20
C VAL A 919 -1.77 -40.64 38.70
N ALA A 920 -1.41 -39.78 39.66
CA ALA A 920 -0.07 -39.76 40.26
C ALA A 920 0.29 -41.07 40.98
N LEU A 921 -0.66 -41.65 41.73
CA LEU A 921 -0.48 -42.94 42.42
C LEU A 921 -0.29 -44.10 41.44
N ALA A 922 -1.01 -44.08 40.32
CA ALA A 922 -0.82 -45.06 39.26
C ALA A 922 0.57 -44.94 38.59
N GLU A 923 1.03 -43.71 38.37
CA GLU A 923 2.36 -43.46 37.80
C GLU A 923 3.50 -43.80 38.77
N ALA A 924 3.29 -43.61 40.08
CA ALA A 924 4.22 -44.02 41.13
C ALA A 924 4.22 -45.55 41.37
N GLY A 925 3.19 -46.27 40.93
CA GLY A 925 3.11 -47.73 40.99
C GLY A 925 2.58 -48.32 42.30
N THR A 926 1.88 -47.54 43.13
CA THR A 926 1.35 -48.00 44.42
C THR A 926 -0.08 -48.55 44.33
N GLU A 927 -0.23 -49.76 43.79
CA GLU A 927 -1.53 -50.42 43.60
C GLU A 927 -2.39 -50.50 44.88
N PRO A 928 -1.85 -50.80 46.09
CA PRO A 928 -2.67 -50.89 47.30
C PRO A 928 -3.24 -49.54 47.76
N GLN A 929 -2.47 -48.47 47.62
CA GLN A 929 -2.88 -47.12 48.01
C GLN A 929 -3.91 -46.57 46.99
N LEU A 930 -3.66 -46.80 45.71
CA LEU A 930 -4.58 -46.47 44.61
C LEU A 930 -5.93 -47.17 44.78
N ARG A 931 -5.93 -48.48 45.03
CA ARG A 931 -7.17 -49.25 45.22
C ARG A 931 -7.95 -48.82 46.47
N ARG A 932 -7.27 -48.48 47.57
CA ARG A 932 -7.92 -47.95 48.78
C ARG A 932 -8.65 -46.63 48.53
N ILE A 933 -8.05 -45.74 47.74
CA ILE A 933 -8.68 -44.46 47.39
C ILE A 933 -9.88 -44.69 46.47
N LEU A 934 -9.77 -45.54 45.45
CA LEU A 934 -10.86 -45.81 44.51
C LEU A 934 -12.08 -46.53 45.13
N ILE A 935 -11.88 -47.31 46.20
CA ILE A 935 -12.96 -47.99 46.94
C ILE A 935 -13.69 -47.04 47.89
N ASN A 936 -13.04 -45.96 48.36
CA ASN A 936 -13.61 -45.10 49.38
C ASN A 936 -14.83 -44.31 48.83
N PRO A 937 -16.05 -44.52 49.36
CA PRO A 937 -17.27 -43.86 48.86
C PRO A 937 -17.30 -42.35 49.07
N GLU A 938 -16.50 -41.81 49.99
CA GLU A 938 -16.39 -40.36 50.22
C GLU A 938 -15.57 -39.66 49.13
N THR A 939 -14.74 -40.40 48.40
CA THR A 939 -13.94 -39.85 47.30
C THR A 939 -14.79 -39.76 46.03
N ARG A 940 -15.31 -38.56 45.76
CA ARG A 940 -15.95 -38.28 44.48
C ARG A 940 -14.89 -38.20 43.38
N VAL A 941 -15.05 -39.01 42.33
CA VAL A 941 -14.13 -39.16 41.20
C VAL A 941 -14.85 -38.78 39.91
N ASN A 942 -14.16 -38.14 38.97
CA ASN A 942 -14.68 -37.90 37.62
C ASN A 942 -13.99 -38.83 36.61
N HIS A 943 -14.72 -39.85 36.16
CA HIS A 943 -14.23 -40.85 35.21
C HIS A 943 -13.79 -40.25 33.87
N GLU A 944 -14.57 -39.31 33.31
CA GLU A 944 -14.23 -38.68 32.03
C GLU A 944 -12.92 -37.90 32.10
N TYR A 945 -12.68 -37.20 33.22
CA TYR A 945 -11.43 -36.48 33.42
C TYR A 945 -10.22 -37.44 33.46
N ILE A 946 -10.34 -38.57 34.17
CA ILE A 946 -9.27 -39.59 34.22
C ILE A 946 -9.02 -40.16 32.83
N LEU A 947 -10.06 -40.43 32.03
CA LEU A 947 -9.90 -40.90 30.64
C LEU A 947 -9.14 -39.88 29.78
N THR A 948 -9.43 -38.58 29.89
CA THR A 948 -8.67 -37.55 29.14
C THR A 948 -7.20 -37.50 29.52
N GLN A 949 -6.87 -37.70 30.80
CA GLN A 949 -5.48 -37.78 31.26
C GLN A 949 -4.82 -39.08 30.79
N CYS A 950 -5.56 -40.19 30.75
CA CYS A 950 -5.07 -41.45 30.20
C CYS A 950 -4.78 -41.34 28.68
N GLU A 951 -5.61 -40.66 27.90
CA GLU A 951 -5.33 -40.37 26.48
C GLU A 951 -4.01 -39.59 26.35
N PHE A 952 -3.75 -38.60 27.22
CA PHE A 952 -2.47 -37.87 27.23
C PHE A 952 -1.27 -38.75 27.61
N LEU A 953 -1.41 -39.60 28.63
CA LEU A 953 -0.35 -40.52 29.08
C LEU A 953 -0.01 -41.59 28.05
N VAL A 954 -1.03 -42.10 27.33
CA VAL A 954 -0.85 -43.06 26.23
C VAL A 954 -0.10 -42.40 25.07
N ASN A 955 -0.45 -41.16 24.70
CA ASN A 955 0.31 -40.38 23.71
C ASN A 955 1.77 -40.12 24.15
N ALA A 956 2.04 -40.08 25.46
CA ALA A 956 3.38 -39.94 26.02
C ALA A 956 4.13 -41.28 26.20
N GLY A 957 3.57 -42.40 25.74
CA GLY A 957 4.18 -43.73 25.81
C GLY A 957 4.12 -44.43 27.17
N LYS A 958 3.39 -43.89 28.16
CA LYS A 958 3.28 -44.45 29.52
C LYS A 958 2.14 -45.46 29.66
N LEU A 959 2.16 -46.52 28.84
CA LEU A 959 1.09 -47.54 28.74
C LEU A 959 0.86 -48.30 30.06
N ASP A 960 1.92 -48.63 30.80
CA ASP A 960 1.80 -49.40 32.05
C ASP A 960 1.00 -48.65 33.13
N VAL A 961 0.97 -47.31 33.10
CA VAL A 961 0.20 -46.50 34.05
C VAL A 961 -1.30 -46.68 33.85
N VAL A 962 -1.74 -46.71 32.58
CA VAL A 962 -3.15 -46.89 32.23
C VAL A 962 -3.60 -48.34 32.47
N LEU A 963 -2.72 -49.31 32.25
CA LEU A 963 -2.98 -50.72 32.60
C LEU A 963 -3.12 -50.92 34.11
N ARG A 964 -2.27 -50.28 34.92
CA ARG A 964 -2.41 -50.29 36.40
C ARG A 964 -3.72 -49.64 36.86
N LEU A 965 -4.13 -48.53 36.25
CA LEU A 965 -5.43 -47.91 36.54
C LEU A 965 -6.60 -48.84 36.20
N ALA A 966 -6.55 -49.50 35.03
CA ALA A 966 -7.54 -50.49 34.63
C ALA A 966 -7.62 -51.64 35.65
N LYS A 967 -6.47 -52.18 36.08
CA LYS A 967 -6.37 -53.24 37.09
C LYS A 967 -6.98 -52.83 38.44
N CYS A 968 -6.66 -51.63 38.94
CA CYS A 968 -7.19 -51.15 40.22
C CYS A 968 -8.66 -50.72 40.17
N SER A 969 -9.22 -50.47 38.98
CA SER A 969 -10.63 -50.08 38.78
C SER A 969 -11.63 -51.25 38.75
N ARG A 970 -11.14 -52.49 38.87
CA ARG A 970 -11.94 -53.71 38.75
C ARG A 970 -13.16 -53.72 39.68
N GLY A 971 -14.34 -53.93 39.08
CA GLY A 971 -15.61 -54.09 39.80
C GLY A 971 -16.20 -52.80 40.37
N LEU A 972 -15.64 -51.63 40.06
CA LEU A 972 -16.17 -50.33 40.49
C LEU A 972 -17.17 -49.81 39.45
N ALA A 973 -18.34 -49.36 39.91
CA ALA A 973 -19.35 -48.76 39.03
C ALA A 973 -18.94 -47.36 38.53
N ASN A 974 -18.16 -46.63 39.33
CA ASN A 974 -17.82 -45.23 39.08
C ASN A 974 -16.65 -45.07 38.09
N VAL A 975 -15.79 -46.08 37.95
CA VAL A 975 -14.59 -46.05 37.08
C VAL A 975 -14.54 -47.36 36.29
N ARG A 976 -14.82 -47.28 34.99
CA ARG A 976 -15.02 -48.47 34.13
C ARG A 976 -13.72 -48.97 33.51
N GLU A 977 -13.39 -50.24 33.74
CA GLU A 977 -12.18 -50.91 33.22
C GLU A 977 -12.11 -50.94 31.68
N GLY A 978 -13.24 -51.19 31.01
CA GLY A 978 -13.31 -51.32 29.55
C GLY A 978 -13.00 -50.04 28.80
N ASP A 979 -13.24 -48.87 29.40
CA ASP A 979 -12.98 -47.58 28.76
C ASP A 979 -11.48 -47.28 28.67
N PHE A 980 -10.67 -47.71 29.65
CA PHE A 980 -9.22 -47.54 29.60
C PHE A 980 -8.58 -48.41 28.51
N LEU A 981 -9.05 -49.65 28.35
CA LEU A 981 -8.61 -50.53 27.27
C LEU A 981 -9.03 -49.98 25.89
N ALA A 982 -10.21 -49.37 25.81
CA ALA A 982 -10.66 -48.71 24.58
C ALA A 982 -9.81 -47.48 24.21
N VAL A 983 -9.33 -46.72 25.20
CA VAL A 983 -8.40 -45.58 24.98
C VAL A 983 -7.07 -46.05 24.38
N ILE A 984 -6.51 -47.15 24.89
CA ILE A 984 -5.25 -47.71 24.35
C ILE A 984 -5.46 -48.20 22.91
N MET A 985 -6.54 -48.94 22.63
CA MET A 985 -6.84 -49.39 21.26
C MET A 985 -7.07 -48.26 20.27
N LYS A 986 -7.73 -47.18 20.72
CA LYS A 986 -7.94 -45.99 19.91
C LYS A 986 -6.61 -45.32 19.52
N GLN A 987 -5.58 -45.41 20.36
CA GLN A 987 -4.24 -44.93 20.00
C GLN A 987 -3.54 -45.83 18.99
N TYR A 988 -3.51 -47.14 19.23
CA TYR A 988 -2.88 -48.07 18.27
C TYR A 988 -3.53 -48.02 16.89
N ALA A 989 -4.84 -47.79 16.84
CA ALA A 989 -5.55 -47.56 15.59
C ALA A 989 -5.17 -46.24 14.89
N ARG A 990 -4.81 -45.19 15.65
CA ARG A 990 -4.31 -43.92 15.07
C ARG A 990 -2.88 -44.04 14.56
N GLU A 991 -2.03 -44.81 15.24
CA GLU A 991 -0.63 -45.03 14.88
C GLU A 991 -0.43 -46.16 13.86
N ASN A 992 -1.51 -46.87 13.48
CA ASN A 992 -1.48 -48.09 12.67
C ASN A 992 -0.51 -49.18 13.22
N ASN A 993 -0.31 -49.21 14.53
CA ASN A 993 0.62 -50.12 15.18
C ASN A 993 -0.05 -51.48 15.49
N CYS A 994 -0.10 -52.35 14.48
CA CYS A 994 -0.76 -53.66 14.55
C CYS A 994 -0.04 -54.65 15.50
N GLU A 995 1.30 -54.61 15.53
CA GLU A 995 2.12 -55.49 16.38
C GLU A 995 1.89 -55.23 17.87
N ALA A 996 1.90 -53.95 18.28
CA ALA A 996 1.66 -53.58 19.68
C ALA A 996 0.23 -53.92 20.14
N ALA A 997 -0.75 -53.85 19.25
CA ALA A 997 -2.15 -54.18 19.55
C ALA A 997 -2.35 -55.69 19.76
N VAL A 998 -1.71 -56.53 18.94
CA VAL A 998 -1.71 -57.99 19.11
C VAL A 998 -0.90 -58.41 20.35
N ALA A 999 0.23 -57.77 20.61
CA ALA A 999 1.02 -58.00 21.83
C ALA A 999 0.23 -57.66 23.10
N LEU A 1000 -0.55 -56.57 23.09
CA LEU A 1000 -1.44 -56.22 24.18
C LEU A 1000 -2.55 -57.26 24.38
N PHE A 1001 -3.16 -57.76 23.30
CA PHE A 1001 -4.16 -58.83 23.38
C PHE A 1001 -3.58 -60.11 23.99
N ASN A 1002 -2.38 -60.51 23.56
CA ASN A 1002 -1.69 -61.67 24.10
C ASN A 1002 -1.31 -61.49 25.59
N ARG A 1003 -0.88 -60.28 25.98
CA ARG A 1003 -0.59 -59.94 27.39
C ARG A 1003 -1.86 -60.00 28.27
N LEU A 1004 -2.99 -59.53 27.75
CA LEU A 1004 -4.29 -59.62 28.42
C LEU A 1004 -4.83 -61.06 28.48
N GLN A 1005 -4.37 -61.94 27.58
CA GLN A 1005 -4.72 -63.36 27.57
C GLN A 1005 -3.82 -64.20 28.50
N SER A 1006 -2.55 -63.83 28.66
CA SER A 1006 -1.59 -64.53 29.52
C SER A 1006 -1.72 -64.19 31.01
N ASP A 1007 -2.21 -62.99 31.35
CA ASP A 1007 -2.52 -62.63 32.74
C ASP A 1007 -3.83 -63.33 33.15
N ASP A 1008 -3.73 -64.49 33.82
CA ASP A 1008 -4.82 -65.39 34.29
C ASP A 1008 -6.00 -64.67 35.01
N GLY A 1009 -6.86 -63.98 34.24
CA GLY A 1009 -8.20 -63.52 34.65
C GLY A 1009 -8.28 -62.20 35.42
N GLU A 1010 -7.28 -61.33 35.38
CA GLU A 1010 -7.34 -60.04 36.10
C GLU A 1010 -8.09 -58.92 35.35
N LEU A 1011 -8.04 -58.90 34.02
CA LEU A 1011 -8.72 -57.91 33.16
C LEU A 1011 -9.61 -58.62 32.13
N LYS A 1012 -10.90 -58.24 32.04
CA LYS A 1012 -11.82 -58.84 31.08
C LYS A 1012 -11.66 -58.22 29.68
N ILE A 1013 -11.34 -59.05 28.69
CA ILE A 1013 -11.37 -58.64 27.28
C ILE A 1013 -12.83 -58.45 26.86
N THR A 1014 -13.20 -57.25 26.42
CA THR A 1014 -14.55 -56.95 25.93
C THR A 1014 -14.69 -57.33 24.45
N GLY A 1015 -15.88 -57.79 24.02
CA GLY A 1015 -16.14 -58.10 22.62
C GLY A 1015 -15.97 -56.89 21.69
N ASP A 1016 -16.22 -55.67 22.20
CA ASP A 1016 -15.96 -54.42 21.47
C ASP A 1016 -14.46 -54.17 21.23
N PHE A 1017 -13.59 -54.55 22.19
CA PHE A 1017 -12.14 -54.46 22.04
C PHE A 1017 -11.65 -55.43 20.96
N ALA A 1018 -12.13 -56.68 21.00
CA ALA A 1018 -11.77 -57.70 20.01
C ALA A 1018 -12.24 -57.32 18.59
N ARG A 1019 -13.47 -56.81 18.43
CA ARG A 1019 -13.97 -56.33 17.13
C ARG A 1019 -13.12 -55.19 16.56
N LYS A 1020 -12.76 -54.19 17.37
CA LYS A 1020 -11.89 -53.08 16.93
C LYS A 1020 -10.47 -53.52 16.59
N LEU A 1021 -9.96 -54.57 17.24
CA LEU A 1021 -8.68 -55.17 16.90
C LEU A 1021 -8.75 -55.88 15.54
N VAL A 1022 -9.81 -56.64 15.27
CA VAL A 1022 -10.04 -57.26 13.95
C VAL A 1022 -10.11 -56.19 12.85
N ASP A 1023 -10.91 -55.13 13.05
CA ASP A 1023 -11.04 -54.03 12.07
C ASP A 1023 -9.67 -53.39 11.76
N LEU A 1024 -8.83 -53.16 12.78
CA LEU A 1024 -7.51 -52.56 12.60
C LEU A 1024 -6.55 -53.46 11.80
N LEU A 1025 -6.58 -54.77 12.06
CA LEU A 1025 -5.73 -55.75 11.39
C LEU A 1025 -6.17 -55.98 9.93
N GLU A 1026 -7.48 -56.01 9.66
CA GLU A 1026 -8.02 -56.14 8.30
C GLU A 1026 -7.74 -54.92 7.42
N VAL A 1027 -7.89 -53.70 7.97
CA VAL A 1027 -7.60 -52.45 7.24
C VAL A 1027 -6.12 -52.34 6.82
N ASN A 1028 -5.20 -52.91 7.61
CA ASN A 1028 -3.76 -52.86 7.35
C ASN A 1028 -3.18 -54.14 6.72
N ASN A 1029 -4.03 -55.08 6.26
CA ASN A 1029 -3.63 -56.38 5.69
C ASN A 1029 -2.71 -57.22 6.62
N TYR A 1030 -2.91 -57.13 7.93
CA TYR A 1030 -2.15 -57.90 8.92
C TYR A 1030 -2.87 -59.21 9.27
N GLU A 1031 -2.13 -60.31 9.51
CA GLU A 1031 -2.74 -61.61 9.80
C GLU A 1031 -3.50 -61.57 11.13
N VAL A 1032 -4.80 -61.90 11.10
CA VAL A 1032 -5.66 -61.90 12.29
C VAL A 1032 -5.53 -63.23 13.03
N PRO A 1033 -5.00 -63.27 14.28
CA PRO A 1033 -4.88 -64.51 15.04
C PRO A 1033 -6.25 -65.14 15.31
N ASN A 1034 -6.35 -66.47 15.22
CA ASN A 1034 -7.61 -67.21 15.44
C ASN A 1034 -8.23 -66.95 16.82
N ALA A 1035 -7.41 -66.74 17.86
CA ALA A 1035 -7.86 -66.39 19.21
C ALA A 1035 -8.62 -65.06 19.23
N VAL A 1036 -8.16 -64.04 18.48
CA VAL A 1036 -8.83 -62.73 18.39
C VAL A 1036 -10.19 -62.86 17.70
N ARG A 1037 -10.29 -63.68 16.64
CA ARG A 1037 -11.56 -63.96 15.94
C ARG A 1037 -12.59 -64.67 16.82
N LEU A 1038 -12.13 -65.52 17.73
CA LEU A 1038 -12.99 -66.23 18.69
C LEU A 1038 -13.62 -65.28 19.73
N TYR A 1039 -12.90 -64.25 20.17
CA TYR A 1039 -13.43 -63.23 21.09
C TYR A 1039 -14.30 -62.16 20.40
N ALA A 1040 -14.13 -61.97 19.09
CA ALA A 1040 -14.92 -61.02 18.30
C ALA A 1040 -16.30 -61.57 17.88
N LYS A 1041 -16.44 -62.90 17.86
CA LYS A 1041 -17.72 -63.62 17.69
C LYS A 1041 -18.44 -63.74 19.02
#